data_AF-A0A1Q5LTC5-F1
#
_entry.id   AF-A0A1Q5LTC5-F1
#
_cell.length_a   1.000
_cell.length_b   1.000
_cell.length_c   1.000
_cell.angle_alpha   90.00
_cell.angle_beta   90.00
_cell.angle_gamma   90.00
#
_symmetry.space_group_name_H-M   'P 1'
#
loop_
_entity.id
_entity.type
_entity.pdbx_description
1 polymer ?
#
loop_
_entity_poly.entity_id
_entity_poly.type
_entity_poly.pdbx_seq_one_letter_code
_entity_poly.pdbx_strand_id
1 'polypeptide(L)'
;MSRSLPPVAPEVFASAVEILTTRLRGRLDAAVEALAGAPVTTEDGTVRVRCGEDARVTLTPGPSGTVTAPGQAHCTCLLAPRCLHLAAVLGACPVADATPAADAAVAADRAQPEGPGRGPGEARGPRRTPAPGPVADTTSAVDVDRPAVQVRPAGRGRFAGSGQGPVEAGGPHGAPGQGRVAGDGRRAGPDRPAAADRPADDGRRAAPGRPSAEKEPLVGSGRRSVLVPSADRTRAASGLWAAGAAVLSAGTAGAGAVLQAELLRAAHTARLAGLHRAEAAALDVVRHLRDERDPHRPRALAALVDALRELLLVTHRLRSADPDPALIGAVRHHHRPDGPLRLYGVCREPVIGPGGLGGVVTHLVDDDGHAYTLPDVKPGGPARARRAGTAHVALRSFLSDHFRVSRGGLIVTGAVVAPDGRLLPEPGVRVTFAAGRPWPPSGPDPDGAGSTASLTARDVEIVATDGEDLLVRVLPGRAAGPVRLAPALRHPSLAHTANLRRLGEHPGLRIRVVGRLDPDRVTTLRPLAVAPVPGAEATLRLPDDWQGRADLGYDHLRDDHFPADLPCPPEPAPAGPVDDSPLWRVRRLVELAVAGGRRAAAEPARGDDLRGHATALRRDGFVTGAALAATLGAVAADRTRDAFGRLDEGGPDRYTAQWLATAVYLTGTEAALRRDNWLGHAPGSAGSAR
;
A
#
# COMPACT_ATOMS: atom_id res chain seq x y z
N MET A 1 -8.95 4.16 24.51
CA MET A 1 -9.20 5.26 23.55
C MET A 1 -7.92 5.48 22.77
N SER A 2 -8.00 5.60 21.45
CA SER A 2 -6.83 5.72 20.56
C SER A 2 -6.13 7.07 20.75
N ARG A 3 -4.80 7.08 20.79
CA ARG A 3 -3.97 8.29 20.80
C ARG A 3 -3.99 8.95 19.41
N SER A 4 -4.95 9.84 19.17
CA SER A 4 -4.98 10.61 17.91
C SER A 4 -4.06 11.83 18.00
N LEU A 5 -2.77 11.62 17.73
CA LEU A 5 -1.90 12.74 17.33
C LEU A 5 -2.37 13.27 15.96
N PRO A 6 -2.33 14.59 15.74
CA PRO A 6 -2.78 15.18 14.48
C PRO A 6 -1.78 14.84 13.36
N PRO A 7 -2.23 14.72 12.09
CA PRO A 7 -1.32 14.59 10.97
C PRO A 7 -0.42 15.84 10.82
N VAL A 8 0.82 15.63 10.40
CA VAL A 8 1.85 16.65 10.20
C VAL A 8 2.31 16.65 8.75
N ALA A 9 2.43 17.83 8.15
CA ALA A 9 2.95 17.98 6.79
C ALA A 9 4.44 17.54 6.69
N PRO A 10 4.84 16.83 5.62
CA PRO A 10 6.20 16.30 5.42
C PRO A 10 7.32 17.31 5.73
N GLU A 11 7.21 18.52 5.18
CA GLU A 11 8.17 19.61 5.34
C GLU A 11 8.37 20.08 6.79
N VAL A 12 7.32 20.06 7.63
CA VAL A 12 7.38 20.56 9.02
C VAL A 12 8.28 19.66 9.86
N PHE A 13 8.13 18.34 9.74
CA PHE A 13 9.01 17.39 10.42
C PHE A 13 10.42 17.40 9.82
N ALA A 14 10.55 17.42 8.49
CA ALA A 14 11.85 17.48 7.82
C ALA A 14 12.70 18.71 8.22
N SER A 15 12.06 19.86 8.38
CA SER A 15 12.70 21.11 8.85
C SER A 15 13.05 21.05 10.33
N ALA A 16 12.21 20.44 11.16
CA ALA A 16 12.49 20.29 12.59
C ALA A 16 13.73 19.41 12.86
N VAL A 17 13.95 18.37 12.04
CA VAL A 17 15.17 17.54 12.12
C VAL A 17 16.39 18.24 11.52
N GLU A 18 16.21 19.09 10.52
CA GLU A 18 17.30 19.87 9.90
C GLU A 18 18.08 20.71 10.90
N ILE A 19 17.36 21.47 11.72
CA ILE A 19 17.93 22.45 12.63
C ILE A 19 18.60 21.83 13.87
N LEU A 20 18.45 20.52 14.08
CA LEU A 20 19.12 19.76 15.13
C LEU A 20 20.62 19.59 14.86
N THR A 21 21.41 19.60 15.93
CA THR A 21 22.83 19.21 15.89
C THR A 21 22.98 17.71 15.70
N THR A 22 24.13 17.26 15.17
CA THR A 22 24.46 15.83 14.97
C THR A 22 24.23 14.99 16.23
N ARG A 23 24.60 15.52 17.41
CA ARG A 23 24.40 14.87 18.72
C ARG A 23 22.92 14.70 19.08
N LEU A 24 22.05 15.62 18.69
CA LEU A 24 20.59 15.51 18.92
C LEU A 24 19.93 14.59 17.88
N ARG A 25 20.34 14.65 16.61
CA ARG A 25 19.85 13.71 15.57
C ARG A 25 20.12 12.26 15.96
N GLY A 26 21.32 11.94 16.46
CA GLY A 26 21.67 10.61 16.96
C GLY A 26 20.91 10.13 18.21
N ARG A 27 20.04 10.97 18.81
CA ARG A 27 19.14 10.60 19.92
C ARG A 27 17.66 10.61 19.51
N LEU A 28 17.34 10.91 18.25
CA LEU A 28 15.96 11.15 17.81
C LEU A 28 15.10 9.89 17.86
N ASP A 29 15.58 8.75 17.37
CA ASP A 29 14.82 7.49 17.39
C ASP A 29 14.43 7.05 18.81
N ALA A 30 15.39 7.04 19.74
CA ALA A 30 15.11 6.73 21.16
C ALA A 30 14.15 7.74 21.81
N ALA A 31 14.16 9.00 21.39
CA ALA A 31 13.23 10.01 21.87
C ALA A 31 11.82 9.82 21.29
N VAL A 32 11.68 9.39 20.03
CA VAL A 32 10.39 9.02 19.42
C VAL A 32 9.82 7.77 20.11
N GLU A 33 10.64 6.76 20.35
CA GLU A 33 10.25 5.53 21.04
C GLU A 33 9.77 5.81 22.48
N ALA A 34 10.47 6.67 23.23
CA ALA A 34 10.06 7.08 24.57
C ALA A 34 8.69 7.77 24.62
N LEU A 35 8.22 8.38 23.52
CA LEU A 35 6.89 8.98 23.44
C LEU A 35 5.76 7.94 23.33
N ALA A 36 6.07 6.66 23.05
CA ALA A 36 5.08 5.57 23.06
C ALA A 36 4.45 5.31 24.44
N GLY A 37 4.98 5.91 25.52
CA GLY A 37 4.35 5.94 26.85
C GLY A 37 3.68 7.28 27.21
N ALA A 38 3.93 8.36 26.46
CA ALA A 38 3.64 9.72 26.92
C ALA A 38 2.12 10.02 27.06
N PRO A 39 1.71 10.77 28.10
CA PRO A 39 0.35 11.27 28.20
C PRO A 39 0.13 12.38 27.16
N VAL A 40 -0.93 12.22 26.38
CA VAL A 40 -1.41 13.17 25.38
C VAL A 40 -2.74 13.73 25.87
N THR A 41 -2.88 15.04 25.96
CA THR A 41 -4.15 15.71 26.24
C THR A 41 -4.58 16.53 25.02
N THR A 42 -5.89 16.53 24.74
CA THR A 42 -6.49 17.30 23.65
C THR A 42 -7.57 18.20 24.25
N GLU A 43 -7.47 19.50 23.99
CA GLU A 43 -8.36 20.53 24.52
C GLU A 43 -8.52 21.60 23.43
N ASP A 44 -9.76 21.92 23.05
CA ASP A 44 -10.10 22.91 22.02
C ASP A 44 -9.31 22.75 20.69
N GLY A 45 -9.16 21.50 20.24
CA GLY A 45 -8.39 21.14 19.04
C GLY A 45 -6.86 21.21 19.20
N THR A 46 -6.37 21.78 20.29
CA THR A 46 -4.94 21.82 20.64
C THR A 46 -4.51 20.52 21.29
N VAL A 47 -3.41 19.93 20.81
CA VAL A 47 -2.85 18.68 21.33
C VAL A 47 -1.58 18.98 22.11
N ARG A 48 -1.52 18.55 23.38
CA ARG A 48 -0.35 18.73 24.26
C ARG A 48 0.25 17.38 24.62
N VAL A 49 1.55 17.24 24.41
CA VAL A 49 2.34 16.03 24.70
C VAL A 49 3.39 16.35 25.76
N ARG A 50 3.40 15.57 26.86
CA ARG A 50 4.42 15.72 27.90
C ARG A 50 5.69 14.94 27.54
N CYS A 51 6.82 15.62 27.48
CA CYS A 51 8.12 15.07 27.13
C CYS A 51 9.03 15.06 28.37
N GLY A 52 8.91 14.01 29.20
CA GLY A 52 9.58 13.96 30.50
C GLY A 52 8.98 14.92 31.52
N GLU A 53 9.77 15.35 32.51
CA GLU A 53 9.26 16.16 33.61
C GLU A 53 9.05 17.64 33.22
N ASP A 54 10.03 18.24 32.54
CA ASP A 54 10.15 19.69 32.34
C ASP A 54 9.67 20.23 30.97
N ALA A 55 9.50 19.36 29.97
CA ALA A 55 9.13 19.80 28.61
C ALA A 55 7.70 19.39 28.24
N ARG A 56 6.95 20.33 27.66
CA ARG A 56 5.71 20.08 26.94
C ARG A 56 5.86 20.53 25.49
N VAL A 57 5.31 19.75 24.57
CA VAL A 57 5.11 20.14 23.19
C VAL A 57 3.63 20.40 22.98
N THR A 58 3.30 21.50 22.33
CA THR A 58 1.95 21.91 21.97
C THR A 58 1.86 21.94 20.45
N LEU A 59 0.84 21.27 19.90
CA LEU A 59 0.48 21.26 18.49
C LEU A 59 -0.87 21.95 18.33
N THR A 60 -0.97 22.91 17.41
CA THR A 60 -2.18 23.67 17.08
C THR A 60 -2.55 23.47 15.60
N PRO A 61 -3.18 22.34 15.25
CA PRO A 61 -3.53 22.03 13.87
C PRO A 61 -4.45 23.10 13.26
N GLY A 62 -4.40 23.27 11.94
CA GLY A 62 -5.27 24.20 11.23
C GLY A 62 -6.71 23.68 11.12
N PRO A 63 -7.60 24.40 10.42
CA PRO A 63 -8.99 23.98 10.19
C PRO A 63 -9.13 22.59 9.54
N SER A 64 -8.11 22.14 8.81
CA SER A 64 -8.00 20.78 8.23
C SER A 64 -7.60 19.69 9.23
N GLY A 65 -7.49 20.00 10.53
CA GLY A 65 -6.97 19.08 11.55
C GLY A 65 -5.48 18.73 11.40
N THR A 66 -4.76 19.43 10.50
CA THR A 66 -3.37 19.12 10.13
C THR A 66 -2.41 20.23 10.57
N VAL A 67 -1.23 19.86 11.05
CA VAL A 67 -0.10 20.78 11.31
C VAL A 67 0.66 20.99 10.00
N THR A 68 0.50 22.15 9.37
CA THR A 68 1.07 22.47 8.04
C THR A 68 2.18 23.52 8.07
N ALA A 69 2.30 24.29 9.16
CA ALA A 69 3.35 25.30 9.34
C ALA A 69 4.17 25.05 10.62
N PRO A 70 5.48 25.39 10.66
CA PRO A 70 6.29 25.31 11.89
C PRO A 70 5.74 26.15 13.04
N GLY A 71 5.02 27.24 12.73
CA GLY A 71 4.32 28.08 13.70
C GLY A 71 3.17 27.39 14.45
N GLN A 72 2.79 26.17 14.08
CA GLN A 72 1.74 25.38 14.72
C GLN A 72 2.29 24.31 15.67
N ALA A 73 3.60 24.29 15.92
CA ALA A 73 4.24 23.30 16.79
C ALA A 73 5.31 23.97 17.67
N HIS A 74 5.11 23.96 18.99
CA HIS A 74 5.94 24.69 19.94
C HIS A 74 6.36 23.79 21.11
N CYS A 75 7.56 24.02 21.66
CA CYS A 75 8.04 23.31 22.85
C CYS A 75 8.45 24.31 23.94
N THR A 76 8.17 23.99 25.20
CA THR A 76 8.47 24.85 26.36
C THR A 76 9.93 24.84 26.80
N CYS A 77 10.79 23.99 26.22
CA CYS A 77 12.19 23.90 26.65
C CYS A 77 13.07 25.00 26.05
N LEU A 78 14.14 25.38 26.77
CA LEU A 78 15.08 26.45 26.39
C LEU A 78 15.79 26.25 25.04
N LEU A 79 15.76 25.04 24.47
CA LEU A 79 16.35 24.73 23.17
C LEU A 79 15.37 24.90 22.01
N ALA A 80 14.11 25.28 22.25
CA ALA A 80 13.11 25.47 21.19
C ALA A 80 13.52 26.64 20.25
N PRO A 81 13.26 26.55 18.93
CA PRO A 81 12.63 25.42 18.22
C PRO A 81 13.61 24.27 17.90
N ARG A 82 14.92 24.42 18.16
CA ARG A 82 16.00 23.48 17.81
C ARG A 82 16.13 22.32 18.82
N CYS A 83 15.02 21.77 19.31
CA CYS A 83 15.01 20.81 20.42
C CYS A 83 14.59 19.39 20.02
N LEU A 84 15.15 18.41 20.73
CA LEU A 84 14.84 16.99 20.56
C LEU A 84 13.36 16.67 20.76
N HIS A 85 12.71 17.32 21.73
CA HIS A 85 11.30 17.08 22.07
C HIS A 85 10.34 17.43 20.91
N LEU A 86 10.53 18.60 20.29
CA LEU A 86 9.69 19.05 19.17
C LEU A 86 9.84 18.10 17.98
N ALA A 87 11.08 17.78 17.60
CA ALA A 87 11.35 16.86 16.51
C ALA A 87 10.81 15.43 16.79
N ALA A 88 10.92 14.94 18.04
CA ALA A 88 10.40 13.62 18.41
C ALA A 88 8.87 13.56 18.35
N VAL A 89 8.17 14.59 18.86
CA VAL A 89 6.70 14.65 18.80
C VAL A 89 6.21 14.76 17.35
N LEU A 90 6.84 15.60 16.51
CA LEU A 90 6.51 15.67 15.09
C LEU A 90 6.82 14.34 14.36
N GLY A 91 7.87 13.62 14.77
CA GLY A 91 8.21 12.30 14.25
C GLY A 91 7.21 11.20 14.61
N ALA A 92 6.56 11.31 15.78
CA ALA A 92 5.50 10.40 16.24
C ALA A 92 4.12 10.68 15.62
N CYS A 93 3.90 11.87 15.05
CA CYS A 93 2.63 12.23 14.41
C CYS A 93 2.46 11.54 13.04
N PRO A 94 1.24 11.16 12.61
CA PRO A 94 0.99 10.64 11.27
C PRO A 94 1.47 11.59 10.15
N VAL A 95 1.91 11.06 9.01
CA VAL A 95 2.26 11.87 7.84
C VAL A 95 0.98 12.32 7.13
N ALA A 96 0.80 13.63 6.94
CA ALA A 96 -0.33 14.17 6.18
C ALA A 96 -0.22 13.85 4.68
N ASP A 97 -1.37 13.82 4.00
CA ASP A 97 -1.40 13.85 2.54
C ASP A 97 -0.95 15.22 1.99
N ALA A 98 -0.42 15.21 0.77
CA ALA A 98 -0.05 16.41 0.02
C ALA A 98 -1.30 17.11 -0.56
N THR A 99 -2.19 17.59 0.32
CA THR A 99 -3.41 18.30 -0.12
C THR A 99 -3.05 19.58 -0.88
N PRO A 100 -3.61 19.82 -2.07
CA PRO A 100 -3.48 21.11 -2.75
C PRO A 100 -4.24 22.19 -1.96
N ALA A 101 -3.67 23.39 -1.85
CA ALA A 101 -4.21 24.47 -1.01
C ALA A 101 -5.56 25.06 -1.48
N ALA A 102 -6.11 24.59 -2.61
CA ALA A 102 -7.34 25.13 -3.21
C ALA A 102 -8.60 24.86 -2.37
N ASP A 103 -8.72 23.68 -1.74
CA ASP A 103 -9.94 23.29 -1.03
C ASP A 103 -10.11 24.03 0.32
N ALA A 104 -9.02 24.58 0.87
CA ALA A 104 -9.05 25.37 2.10
C ALA A 104 -9.75 26.73 1.90
N ALA A 105 -9.68 27.31 0.70
CA ALA A 105 -10.32 28.60 0.39
C ALA A 105 -11.86 28.49 0.35
N VAL A 106 -12.39 27.37 -0.17
CA VAL A 106 -13.84 27.12 -0.28
C VAL A 106 -14.47 26.81 1.08
N ALA A 107 -13.69 26.33 2.05
CA ALA A 107 -14.14 26.11 3.42
C ALA A 107 -14.23 27.42 4.24
N ALA A 108 -13.33 28.38 4.01
CA ALA A 108 -13.29 29.65 4.73
C ALA A 108 -14.49 30.56 4.41
N ASP A 109 -14.95 30.56 3.16
CA ASP A 109 -16.06 31.41 2.69
C ASP A 109 -17.45 30.96 3.20
N ARG A 110 -17.53 29.77 3.83
CA ARG A 110 -18.76 29.24 4.44
C ARG A 110 -18.90 29.55 5.93
N ALA A 111 -17.97 30.29 6.52
CA ALA A 111 -17.91 30.57 7.95
C ALA A 111 -18.06 32.08 8.26
N GLN A 112 -19.12 32.71 7.76
CA GLN A 112 -19.60 34.00 8.29
C GLN A 112 -20.76 33.75 9.28
N PRO A 113 -20.76 34.35 10.47
CA PRO A 113 -21.83 34.17 11.45
C PRO A 113 -23.06 35.02 11.08
N GLU A 114 -24.23 34.39 11.03
CA GLU A 114 -25.50 35.11 10.90
C GLU A 114 -25.78 35.99 12.13
N GLY A 115 -26.16 37.25 11.89
CA GLY A 115 -26.44 38.23 12.95
C GLY A 115 -27.74 37.95 13.73
N PRO A 116 -27.91 38.52 14.93
CA PRO A 116 -29.00 38.17 15.84
C PRO A 116 -30.37 38.64 15.32
N GLY A 117 -31.34 37.73 15.33
CA GLY A 117 -32.71 37.99 14.88
C GLY A 117 -33.52 38.90 15.81
N ARG A 118 -34.44 39.66 15.22
CA ARG A 118 -35.40 40.54 15.90
C ARG A 118 -36.81 39.94 15.84
N GLY A 119 -37.37 39.55 17.00
CA GLY A 119 -38.79 39.15 17.12
C GLY A 119 -39.75 40.36 17.02
N PRO A 120 -41.08 40.13 16.90
CA PRO A 120 -41.90 39.94 18.13
C PRO A 120 -43.19 39.07 17.98
N GLY A 121 -43.91 38.85 19.11
CA GLY A 121 -45.34 38.46 19.19
C GLY A 121 -45.62 36.97 19.51
N GLU A 122 -45.66 36.49 20.76
CA GLU A 122 -46.61 36.74 21.87
C GLU A 122 -47.95 35.94 21.81
N ALA A 123 -48.15 34.96 22.73
CA ALA A 123 -49.32 34.87 23.63
C ALA A 123 -49.44 33.55 24.47
N ARG A 124 -49.48 33.72 25.81
CA ARG A 124 -50.20 32.94 26.86
C ARG A 124 -49.97 31.41 27.06
N GLY A 125 -49.52 31.05 28.29
CA GLY A 125 -49.63 29.70 28.90
C GLY A 125 -50.89 29.53 29.78
N PRO A 126 -50.87 28.88 30.99
CA PRO A 126 -49.72 28.31 31.72
C PRO A 126 -49.98 27.00 32.55
N ARG A 127 -48.96 26.56 33.34
CA ARG A 127 -49.00 25.66 34.54
C ARG A 127 -49.27 24.14 34.27
N ARG A 128 -48.83 23.18 35.10
CA ARG A 128 -48.18 23.14 36.45
C ARG A 128 -47.42 21.79 36.62
N THR A 129 -46.29 21.77 37.34
CA THR A 129 -45.72 20.56 37.99
C THR A 129 -46.47 20.25 39.31
N PRO A 130 -46.47 18.99 39.82
CA PRO A 130 -45.45 18.57 40.82
C PRO A 130 -45.07 17.06 40.86
N ALA A 131 -44.01 16.75 41.63
CA ALA A 131 -43.71 15.46 42.30
C ALA A 131 -43.80 15.71 43.84
N PRO A 132 -43.62 14.77 44.82
CA PRO A 132 -43.05 13.38 44.74
C PRO A 132 -43.66 12.26 45.66
N GLY A 133 -43.30 10.98 45.40
CA GLY A 133 -43.20 9.81 46.34
C GLY A 133 -44.40 9.38 47.23
N PRO A 134 -44.27 8.33 48.11
CA PRO A 134 -43.29 7.23 48.21
C PRO A 134 -43.91 5.81 48.51
N VAL A 135 -43.08 4.79 48.85
CA VAL A 135 -43.35 3.47 49.56
C VAL A 135 -44.38 2.44 48.96
N ALA A 136 -44.30 1.11 49.17
CA ALA A 136 -43.25 0.15 49.60
C ALA A 136 -43.66 -1.33 49.33
N ASP A 137 -42.70 -2.26 49.44
CA ASP A 137 -42.74 -3.69 49.79
C ASP A 137 -43.79 -4.69 49.25
N THR A 138 -43.31 -5.78 48.62
CA THR A 138 -43.36 -7.13 49.26
C THR A 138 -42.50 -8.18 48.51
N THR A 139 -41.39 -8.54 49.16
CA THR A 139 -40.92 -9.91 49.45
C THR A 139 -41.41 -11.12 48.63
N SER A 140 -40.46 -11.90 48.11
CA SER A 140 -40.30 -13.30 48.55
C SER A 140 -38.90 -13.83 48.23
N ALA A 141 -38.29 -14.53 49.18
CA ALA A 141 -36.98 -15.16 49.04
C ALA A 141 -36.96 -16.51 49.77
N VAL A 142 -36.32 -17.53 49.20
CA VAL A 142 -35.70 -18.62 49.99
C VAL A 142 -34.44 -19.10 49.26
N ASP A 143 -33.33 -19.17 50.02
CA ASP A 143 -32.07 -19.84 49.69
C ASP A 143 -32.26 -21.39 49.88
N VAL A 144 -31.34 -22.35 49.77
CA VAL A 144 -29.88 -22.44 49.86
C VAL A 144 -29.46 -23.59 48.90
N ASP A 145 -28.29 -23.53 48.24
CA ASP A 145 -27.13 -24.40 48.59
C ASP A 145 -25.95 -24.36 47.59
N ARG A 146 -24.76 -24.61 48.13
CA ARG A 146 -23.44 -24.52 47.48
C ARG A 146 -22.57 -25.67 48.04
N PRO A 147 -21.71 -26.25 47.20
CA PRO A 147 -20.34 -26.46 47.66
C PRO A 147 -19.29 -25.85 46.73
N ALA A 148 -18.21 -25.37 47.33
CA ALA A 148 -17.04 -24.90 46.61
C ALA A 148 -16.03 -26.03 46.43
N VAL A 149 -15.41 -26.10 45.25
CA VAL A 149 -14.22 -26.93 45.03
C VAL A 149 -13.04 -26.00 44.74
N GLN A 150 -12.03 -26.03 45.62
CA GLN A 150 -10.74 -25.41 45.39
C GLN A 150 -9.86 -26.35 44.55
N VAL A 151 -9.16 -25.82 43.55
CA VAL A 151 -8.05 -26.53 42.89
C VAL A 151 -6.75 -25.83 43.26
N ARG A 152 -5.91 -26.51 44.06
CA ARG A 152 -4.53 -26.09 44.34
C ARG A 152 -3.59 -26.68 43.28
N PRO A 153 -2.49 -25.98 42.91
CA PRO A 153 -1.43 -26.56 42.12
C PRO A 153 -0.57 -27.50 42.96
N ALA A 154 -0.20 -28.65 42.41
CA ALA A 154 0.85 -29.53 42.92
C ALA A 154 2.11 -29.39 42.06
N GLY A 155 3.29 -29.72 42.61
CA GLY A 155 4.54 -29.70 41.86
C GLY A 155 5.68 -30.42 42.57
N ARG A 156 6.90 -30.18 42.06
CA ARG A 156 8.25 -30.60 42.54
C ARG A 156 8.86 -31.90 42.01
N GLY A 157 10.02 -31.72 41.37
CA GLY A 157 11.24 -32.53 41.57
C GLY A 157 12.21 -32.45 40.38
N ARG A 158 13.53 -32.28 40.52
CA ARG A 158 14.40 -31.88 41.66
C ARG A 158 15.70 -31.23 41.13
N PHE A 159 16.29 -30.38 41.98
CA PHE A 159 17.69 -29.91 42.05
C PHE A 159 18.78 -30.53 41.17
N ALA A 160 19.63 -29.67 40.59
CA ALA A 160 21.00 -29.45 41.07
C ALA A 160 21.48 -28.05 40.64
N GLY A 161 22.43 -27.44 41.36
CA GLY A 161 22.99 -26.16 40.94
C GLY A 161 24.22 -25.76 41.75
N SER A 162 24.96 -24.79 41.21
CA SER A 162 25.95 -23.99 41.94
C SER A 162 26.10 -22.66 41.21
N GLY A 163 25.94 -21.56 41.93
CA GLY A 163 26.35 -20.24 41.47
C GLY A 163 27.62 -19.83 42.20
N GLN A 164 28.44 -18.99 41.58
CA GLN A 164 29.38 -18.11 42.27
C GLN A 164 29.37 -16.74 41.59
N GLY A 165 29.54 -15.70 42.41
CA GLY A 165 29.25 -14.31 42.08
C GLY A 165 30.37 -13.54 41.36
N PRO A 166 30.24 -12.21 41.29
CA PRO A 166 31.04 -11.37 40.40
C PRO A 166 32.38 -10.95 41.02
N VAL A 167 33.29 -10.50 40.15
CA VAL A 167 34.49 -9.73 40.52
C VAL A 167 34.57 -8.45 39.69
N GLU A 168 34.80 -7.34 40.38
CA GLU A 168 35.15 -6.05 39.78
C GLU A 168 36.63 -6.06 39.33
N ALA A 169 37.00 -5.19 38.38
CA ALA A 169 38.03 -4.15 38.58
C ALA A 169 38.64 -3.63 37.26
N GLY A 170 38.98 -2.34 37.25
CA GLY A 170 40.25 -1.84 36.70
C GLY A 170 40.40 -1.68 35.19
N GLY A 171 40.34 -0.43 34.71
CA GLY A 171 41.13 -0.03 33.55
C GLY A 171 42.62 0.11 33.92
N PRO A 172 43.51 0.35 32.95
CA PRO A 172 44.24 1.63 33.02
C PRO A 172 44.51 2.32 31.68
N HIS A 173 44.89 3.60 31.77
CA HIS A 173 45.49 4.38 30.69
C HIS A 173 46.91 3.91 30.33
N GLY A 174 47.37 4.16 29.11
CA GLY A 174 48.77 4.00 28.74
C GLY A 174 49.11 4.46 27.31
N ALA A 175 49.79 5.59 27.19
CA ALA A 175 50.53 6.05 26.01
C ALA A 175 51.73 6.90 26.50
N PRO A 176 52.76 7.22 25.69
CA PRO A 176 53.14 6.69 24.37
C PRO A 176 54.59 6.11 24.34
N GLY A 177 54.98 5.45 23.24
CA GLY A 177 56.35 4.97 23.00
C GLY A 177 57.04 5.68 21.82
N GLN A 178 58.30 6.08 21.98
CA GLN A 178 59.10 6.81 20.98
C GLN A 178 60.07 5.91 20.21
N GLY A 179 60.43 6.30 18.97
CA GLY A 179 61.52 5.69 18.17
C GLY A 179 61.45 6.16 16.71
N ARG A 180 62.06 7.29 16.35
CA ARG A 180 63.42 7.45 15.78
C ARG A 180 63.64 6.72 14.44
N VAL A 181 63.57 7.43 13.31
CA VAL A 181 64.66 8.15 12.59
C VAL A 181 65.34 7.29 11.51
N ALA A 182 64.99 7.59 10.26
CA ALA A 182 65.81 7.67 9.04
C ALA A 182 64.93 8.35 7.97
N GLY A 183 65.40 9.19 7.05
CA GLY A 183 66.76 9.62 6.71
C GLY A 183 66.87 9.75 5.19
N ASP A 184 67.08 10.96 4.68
CA ASP A 184 67.23 11.34 3.26
C ASP A 184 66.01 11.13 2.31
N GLY A 185 65.79 11.95 1.27
CA GLY A 185 66.43 13.22 0.91
C GLY A 185 66.11 13.68 -0.53
N ARG A 186 65.99 15.02 -0.73
CA ARG A 186 65.90 15.76 -2.03
C ARG A 186 64.59 15.57 -2.83
N ARG A 187 63.76 16.60 -3.02
CA ARG A 187 63.89 17.77 -3.93
C ARG A 187 63.92 17.42 -5.43
N ALA A 188 62.77 17.53 -6.10
CA ALA A 188 62.66 18.07 -7.46
C ALA A 188 61.21 18.50 -7.78
N GLY A 189 61.12 19.61 -8.50
CA GLY A 189 59.92 20.18 -9.14
C GLY A 189 60.32 21.57 -9.67
N PRO A 190 59.48 22.24 -10.46
CA PRO A 190 58.25 21.80 -11.12
C PRO A 190 58.48 21.61 -12.64
N ASP A 191 57.43 21.31 -13.42
CA ASP A 191 57.34 21.91 -14.75
C ASP A 191 55.90 22.11 -15.25
N ARG A 192 55.74 23.09 -16.13
CA ARG A 192 54.48 23.58 -16.71
C ARG A 192 54.65 23.61 -18.23
N PRO A 193 53.57 23.59 -19.03
CA PRO A 193 53.39 24.77 -19.88
C PRO A 193 51.93 25.26 -20.05
N ALA A 194 51.83 26.45 -20.62
CA ALA A 194 50.64 27.16 -21.09
C ALA A 194 50.47 26.93 -22.62
N ALA A 195 49.54 27.47 -23.42
CA ALA A 195 48.27 28.23 -23.31
C ALA A 195 47.65 28.30 -24.75
N ALA A 196 46.62 29.16 -24.95
CA ALA A 196 45.94 29.50 -26.22
C ALA A 196 44.88 28.47 -26.70
N ASP A 197 43.75 28.85 -27.33
CA ASP A 197 43.41 30.12 -28.00
C ASP A 197 41.95 30.60 -27.82
N ARG A 198 41.66 31.86 -28.22
CA ARG A 198 40.32 32.45 -28.38
C ARG A 198 40.16 33.01 -29.82
N PRO A 199 38.94 32.99 -30.38
CA PRO A 199 38.43 34.04 -31.26
C PRO A 199 37.41 34.90 -30.46
N ALA A 200 37.50 36.23 -30.42
CA ALA A 200 37.39 37.24 -31.49
C ALA A 200 35.93 37.73 -31.64
N ASP A 201 35.76 39.03 -31.39
CA ASP A 201 34.50 39.79 -31.37
C ASP A 201 34.46 40.68 -32.62
N ASP A 202 33.35 40.66 -33.36
CA ASP A 202 33.19 41.41 -34.61
C ASP A 202 31.86 42.19 -34.58
N GLY A 203 31.96 43.47 -34.21
CA GLY A 203 30.81 44.35 -34.11
C GLY A 203 30.37 44.94 -35.45
N ARG A 204 29.07 44.86 -35.77
CA ARG A 204 28.43 45.75 -36.77
C ARG A 204 27.21 46.46 -36.18
N ARG A 205 27.26 47.80 -36.19
CA ARG A 205 26.10 48.69 -35.98
C ARG A 205 25.36 48.92 -37.29
N ALA A 206 24.02 48.88 -37.23
CA ALA A 206 23.11 49.73 -38.02
C ALA A 206 21.78 49.85 -37.28
N ALA A 207 21.08 50.98 -37.42
CA ALA A 207 19.84 51.31 -36.71
C ALA A 207 18.72 51.72 -37.73
N PRO A 208 17.65 52.45 -37.35
CA PRO A 208 16.40 51.91 -36.80
C PRO A 208 15.17 52.12 -37.72
N GLY A 209 14.07 51.41 -37.46
CA GLY A 209 12.78 51.63 -38.15
C GLY A 209 11.55 51.04 -37.42
N ARG A 210 10.49 51.85 -37.29
CA ARG A 210 9.13 51.55 -36.75
C ARG A 210 8.11 51.76 -37.91
N PRO A 211 6.80 51.43 -37.79
CA PRO A 211 6.12 50.44 -36.94
C PRO A 211 5.02 49.60 -37.68
N SER A 212 4.41 48.65 -36.95
CA SER A 212 3.03 48.12 -37.05
C SER A 212 2.32 47.83 -38.39
N ALA A 213 1.89 46.57 -38.55
CA ALA A 213 0.60 46.18 -39.16
C ALA A 213 0.06 44.90 -38.48
N GLU A 214 -1.27 44.70 -38.43
CA GLU A 214 -1.96 43.71 -37.58
C GLU A 214 -2.36 42.41 -38.31
N LYS A 215 -2.71 41.37 -37.52
CA LYS A 215 -3.53 40.16 -37.86
C LYS A 215 -2.95 39.21 -38.94
N GLU A 216 -2.88 37.90 -38.74
CA GLU A 216 -3.85 36.96 -38.13
C GLU A 216 -3.15 35.79 -37.39
N PRO A 217 -3.84 35.12 -36.43
CA PRO A 217 -3.31 33.92 -35.80
C PRO A 217 -3.58 32.67 -36.65
N LEU A 218 -2.57 32.21 -37.40
CA LEU A 218 -2.64 30.82 -37.91
C LEU A 218 -2.65 29.86 -36.71
N VAL A 219 -3.69 29.04 -36.64
CA VAL A 219 -3.82 27.93 -35.70
C VAL A 219 -2.83 26.83 -36.09
N GLY A 220 -1.56 27.06 -35.77
CA GLY A 220 -0.50 26.08 -35.91
C GLY A 220 -0.76 24.93 -34.96
N SER A 221 -1.13 23.77 -35.52
CA SER A 221 -1.34 22.54 -34.76
C SER A 221 -0.12 22.24 -33.90
N GLY A 222 -0.30 22.32 -32.59
CA GLY A 222 0.80 22.20 -31.64
C GLY A 222 1.43 20.82 -31.69
N ARG A 223 2.51 20.66 -32.48
CA ARG A 223 3.50 19.61 -32.24
C ARG A 223 3.93 19.77 -30.80
N ARG A 224 3.47 18.86 -29.93
CA ARG A 224 3.88 18.82 -28.53
C ARG A 224 5.40 18.70 -28.51
N SER A 225 6.06 19.81 -28.16
CA SER A 225 7.46 19.77 -27.78
C SER A 225 7.57 18.75 -26.66
N VAL A 226 8.28 17.65 -26.93
CA VAL A 226 8.63 16.67 -25.90
C VAL A 226 9.69 17.37 -25.05
N LEU A 227 9.21 18.12 -24.06
CA LEU A 227 10.03 18.86 -23.12
C LEU A 227 10.93 17.87 -22.38
N VAL A 228 12.21 17.85 -22.75
CA VAL A 228 13.28 17.22 -21.97
C VAL A 228 13.10 17.66 -20.52
N PRO A 229 13.05 16.74 -19.53
CA PRO A 229 12.92 17.10 -18.13
C PRO A 229 13.94 18.17 -17.74
N SER A 230 13.48 19.24 -17.09
CA SER A 230 14.36 20.34 -16.69
C SER A 230 15.45 19.82 -15.73
N ALA A 231 16.64 20.43 -15.79
CA ALA A 231 17.77 20.00 -14.96
C ALA A 231 17.44 19.95 -13.46
N ASP A 232 16.52 20.81 -13.00
CA ASP A 232 16.02 20.82 -11.61
C ASP A 232 15.16 19.61 -11.27
N ARG A 233 14.34 19.09 -12.22
CA ARG A 233 13.62 17.81 -12.04
C ARG A 233 14.58 16.64 -11.95
N THR A 234 15.59 16.58 -12.82
CA THR A 234 16.64 15.54 -12.78
C THR A 234 17.44 15.59 -11.47
N ARG A 235 17.73 16.80 -10.96
CA ARG A 235 18.37 17.00 -9.65
C ARG A 235 17.47 16.56 -8.49
N ALA A 236 16.19 16.93 -8.50
CA ALA A 236 15.23 16.52 -7.47
C ALA A 236 15.03 14.99 -7.45
N ALA A 237 14.88 14.36 -8.61
CA ALA A 237 14.80 12.91 -8.74
C ALA A 237 16.09 12.21 -8.28
N SER A 238 17.26 12.81 -8.50
CA SER A 238 18.55 12.30 -7.99
C SER A 238 18.64 12.35 -6.47
N GLY A 239 18.23 13.46 -5.85
CA GLY A 239 18.17 13.59 -4.39
C GLY A 239 17.20 12.59 -3.76
N LEU A 240 16.04 12.39 -4.40
CA LEU A 240 15.03 11.45 -3.93
C LEU A 240 15.46 9.98 -4.07
N TRP A 241 16.12 9.63 -5.17
CA TRP A 241 16.78 8.33 -5.31
C TRP A 241 17.81 8.10 -4.20
N ALA A 242 18.67 9.08 -3.92
CA ALA A 242 19.70 8.94 -2.88
C ALA A 242 19.11 8.70 -1.48
N ALA A 243 18.02 9.39 -1.15
CA ALA A 243 17.29 9.15 0.11
C ALA A 243 16.64 7.75 0.16
N GLY A 244 16.00 7.32 -0.94
CA GLY A 244 15.44 5.96 -1.05
C GLY A 244 16.52 4.86 -1.00
N ALA A 245 17.68 5.10 -1.60
CA ALA A 245 18.85 4.22 -1.56
C ALA A 245 19.42 4.08 -0.14
N ALA A 246 19.46 5.17 0.63
CA ALA A 246 19.87 5.15 2.03
C ALA A 246 18.89 4.37 2.91
N VAL A 247 17.57 4.57 2.72
CA VAL A 247 16.52 3.79 3.39
C VAL A 247 16.64 2.29 3.08
N LEU A 248 16.78 1.90 1.80
CA LEU A 248 16.96 0.51 1.39
C LEU A 248 18.26 -0.10 1.92
N SER A 249 19.35 0.69 2.00
CA SER A 249 20.63 0.20 2.52
C SER A 249 20.58 -0.04 4.03
N ALA A 250 19.81 0.77 4.76
CA ALA A 250 19.62 0.67 6.21
C ALA A 250 18.58 -0.39 6.64
N GLY A 251 17.57 -0.65 5.81
CA GLY A 251 16.44 -1.55 6.11
C GLY A 251 15.46 -0.98 7.15
N THR A 252 14.35 -1.67 7.43
CA THR A 252 13.30 -1.17 8.35
C THR A 252 13.81 -0.81 9.74
N ALA A 253 14.73 -1.63 10.27
CA ALA A 253 15.38 -1.38 11.57
C ALA A 253 16.31 -0.16 11.53
N GLY A 254 17.06 0.04 10.43
CA GLY A 254 18.01 1.16 10.29
C GLY A 254 17.38 2.47 9.78
N ALA A 255 16.21 2.42 9.14
CA ALA A 255 15.48 3.56 8.56
C ALA A 255 14.82 4.47 9.61
N GLY A 256 15.64 4.97 10.53
CA GLY A 256 15.26 5.83 11.65
C GLY A 256 14.66 7.18 11.24
N ALA A 257 14.21 7.92 12.25
CA ALA A 257 13.54 9.21 12.11
C ALA A 257 14.37 10.23 11.30
N VAL A 258 15.70 10.14 11.33
CA VAL A 258 16.60 10.98 10.50
C VAL A 258 16.48 10.64 9.02
N LEU A 259 16.57 9.35 8.64
CA LEU A 259 16.44 8.93 7.24
C LEU A 259 15.02 9.17 6.70
N GLN A 260 13.99 9.03 7.55
CA GLN A 260 12.62 9.41 7.19
C GLN A 260 12.51 10.93 6.93
N ALA A 261 13.12 11.78 7.77
CA ALA A 261 13.13 13.23 7.57
C ALA A 261 13.88 13.66 6.30
N GLU A 262 14.98 12.98 5.96
CA GLU A 262 15.73 13.20 4.71
C GLU A 262 14.91 12.79 3.48
N LEU A 263 14.22 11.65 3.53
CA LEU A 263 13.29 11.22 2.47
C LEU A 263 12.11 12.18 2.29
N LEU A 264 11.49 12.65 3.39
CA LEU A 264 10.40 13.62 3.35
C LEU A 264 10.86 14.98 2.81
N ARG A 265 12.10 15.41 3.09
CA ARG A 265 12.67 16.62 2.47
C ARG A 265 12.86 16.45 0.97
N ALA A 266 13.42 15.33 0.54
CA ALA A 266 13.61 15.06 -0.88
C ALA A 266 12.26 14.97 -1.61
N ALA A 267 11.22 14.42 -0.96
CA ALA A 267 9.85 14.40 -1.48
C ALA A 267 9.29 15.83 -1.64
N HIS A 268 9.49 16.71 -0.66
CA HIS A 268 9.12 18.12 -0.77
C HIS A 268 9.91 18.85 -1.89
N THR A 269 11.20 18.58 -2.05
CA THR A 269 11.98 19.10 -3.19
C THR A 269 11.44 18.60 -4.54
N ALA A 270 11.01 17.34 -4.62
CA ALA A 270 10.35 16.77 -5.79
C ALA A 270 8.99 17.43 -6.07
N ARG A 271 8.18 17.70 -5.03
CA ARG A 271 6.92 18.47 -5.12
C ARG A 271 7.13 19.84 -5.73
N LEU A 272 8.13 20.59 -5.27
CA LEU A 272 8.47 21.92 -5.80
C LEU A 272 8.92 21.88 -7.26
N ALA A 273 9.48 20.75 -7.73
CA ALA A 273 9.81 20.52 -9.14
C ALA A 273 8.63 19.97 -9.99
N GLY A 274 7.45 19.76 -9.37
CA GLY A 274 6.24 19.22 -9.98
C GLY A 274 6.19 17.70 -10.13
N LEU A 275 7.03 16.95 -9.41
CA LEU A 275 7.18 15.49 -9.52
C LEU A 275 6.25 14.73 -8.54
N HIS A 276 4.94 14.91 -8.69
CA HIS A 276 3.93 14.47 -7.73
C HIS A 276 3.83 12.94 -7.55
N ARG A 277 4.10 12.14 -8.59
CA ARG A 277 4.17 10.66 -8.46
C ARG A 277 5.34 10.25 -7.57
N ALA A 278 6.49 10.89 -7.75
CA ALA A 278 7.71 10.60 -6.99
C ALA A 278 7.57 11.03 -5.52
N GLU A 279 6.95 12.20 -5.28
CA GLU A 279 6.51 12.65 -3.96
C GLU A 279 5.60 11.61 -3.29
N ALA A 280 4.49 11.23 -3.95
CA ALA A 280 3.51 10.29 -3.39
C ALA A 280 4.15 8.95 -3.02
N ALA A 281 4.96 8.37 -3.91
CA ALA A 281 5.68 7.12 -3.64
C ALA A 281 6.62 7.23 -2.41
N ALA A 282 7.26 8.40 -2.22
CA ALA A 282 8.10 8.64 -1.05
C ALA A 282 7.30 8.76 0.26
N LEU A 283 6.12 9.40 0.22
CA LEU A 283 5.21 9.45 1.37
C LEU A 283 4.70 8.04 1.74
N ASP A 284 4.37 7.21 0.75
CA ASP A 284 3.91 5.84 0.96
C ASP A 284 5.00 4.94 1.56
N VAL A 285 6.27 5.09 1.14
CA VAL A 285 7.41 4.44 1.80
C VAL A 285 7.50 4.81 3.28
N VAL A 286 7.37 6.11 3.63
CA VAL A 286 7.45 6.56 5.03
C VAL A 286 6.26 6.06 5.86
N ARG A 287 5.06 5.98 5.28
CA ARG A 287 3.87 5.40 5.92
C ARG A 287 4.10 3.93 6.25
N HIS A 288 4.51 3.12 5.27
CA HIS A 288 4.77 1.69 5.48
C HIS A 288 5.94 1.42 6.43
N LEU A 289 7.00 2.26 6.42
CA LEU A 289 8.08 2.19 7.44
C LEU A 289 7.58 2.44 8.86
N ARG A 290 6.55 3.26 9.04
CA ARG A 290 5.94 3.54 10.35
C ARG A 290 4.94 2.47 10.75
N ASP A 291 4.14 1.95 9.82
CA ASP A 291 3.25 0.81 10.05
C ASP A 291 4.04 -0.45 10.47
N GLU A 292 5.19 -0.75 9.85
CA GLU A 292 6.09 -1.85 10.27
C GLU A 292 6.62 -1.72 11.71
N ARG A 293 6.65 -0.49 12.25
CA ARG A 293 7.12 -0.18 13.60
C ARG A 293 6.00 -0.12 14.65
N ASP A 294 4.73 -0.05 14.23
CA ASP A 294 3.59 -0.03 15.15
C ASP A 294 3.28 -1.47 15.62
N PRO A 295 3.46 -1.81 16.91
CA PRO A 295 3.19 -3.16 17.43
C PRO A 295 1.71 -3.55 17.37
N HIS A 296 0.80 -2.62 17.07
CA HIS A 296 -0.63 -2.87 16.91
C HIS A 296 -1.07 -3.02 15.46
N ARG A 297 -0.16 -2.84 14.48
CA ARG A 297 -0.44 -3.06 13.05
C ARG A 297 0.02 -4.45 12.61
N PRO A 298 -0.71 -5.09 11.67
CA PRO A 298 -0.17 -6.25 10.99
C PRO A 298 1.02 -5.81 10.12
N ARG A 299 2.15 -6.51 10.25
CA ARG A 299 3.31 -6.31 9.37
C ARG A 299 2.92 -6.64 7.93
N ALA A 300 3.31 -5.77 7.01
CA ALA A 300 3.00 -5.78 5.59
C ALA A 300 4.26 -5.45 4.76
N LEU A 301 5.37 -6.13 5.04
CA LEU A 301 6.66 -5.93 4.38
C LEU A 301 6.57 -5.91 2.85
N ALA A 302 5.70 -6.71 2.24
CA ALA A 302 5.43 -6.71 0.80
C ALA A 302 4.96 -5.34 0.28
N ALA A 303 4.10 -4.63 1.02
CA ALA A 303 3.64 -3.29 0.66
C ALA A 303 4.79 -2.25 0.74
N LEU A 304 5.70 -2.40 1.70
CA LEU A 304 6.91 -1.57 1.77
C LEU A 304 7.89 -1.88 0.61
N VAL A 305 8.05 -3.15 0.24
CA VAL A 305 8.82 -3.58 -0.93
C VAL A 305 8.26 -2.95 -2.20
N ASP A 306 6.94 -2.98 -2.39
CA ASP A 306 6.28 -2.36 -3.55
C ASP A 306 6.41 -0.84 -3.56
N ALA A 307 6.24 -0.17 -2.42
CA ALA A 307 6.42 1.29 -2.31
C ALA A 307 7.87 1.71 -2.61
N LEU A 308 8.87 0.97 -2.11
CA LEU A 308 10.28 1.21 -2.42
C LEU A 308 10.60 0.93 -3.90
N ARG A 309 10.03 -0.15 -4.47
CA ARG A 309 10.18 -0.49 -5.89
C ARG A 309 9.61 0.61 -6.77
N GLU A 310 8.43 1.14 -6.46
CA GLU A 310 7.79 2.24 -7.20
C GLU A 310 8.61 3.53 -7.08
N LEU A 311 9.00 3.93 -5.86
CA LEU A 311 9.84 5.12 -5.62
C LEU A 311 11.14 5.06 -6.42
N LEU A 312 11.86 3.94 -6.35
CA LEU A 312 13.14 3.76 -7.03
C LEU A 312 12.97 3.63 -8.55
N LEU A 313 11.91 2.98 -9.04
CA LEU A 313 11.63 2.91 -10.48
C LEU A 313 11.33 4.28 -11.09
N VAL A 314 10.44 5.05 -10.45
CA VAL A 314 10.04 6.38 -10.91
C VAL A 314 11.24 7.34 -10.87
N THR A 315 11.99 7.36 -9.77
CA THR A 315 13.18 8.22 -9.67
C THR A 315 14.29 7.78 -10.62
N HIS A 316 14.49 6.48 -10.88
CA HIS A 316 15.46 6.00 -11.87
C HIS A 316 15.14 6.49 -13.29
N ARG A 317 13.88 6.36 -13.74
CA ARG A 317 13.46 6.85 -15.08
C ARG A 317 13.56 8.38 -15.18
N LEU A 318 13.14 9.11 -14.15
CA LEU A 318 13.25 10.58 -14.11
C LEU A 318 14.72 11.07 -14.11
N ARG A 319 15.64 10.36 -13.43
CA ARG A 319 17.10 10.65 -13.47
C ARG A 319 17.69 10.44 -14.87
N SER A 320 17.17 9.47 -15.61
CA SER A 320 17.55 9.18 -17.00
C SER A 320 16.89 10.13 -18.03
N ALA A 321 16.21 11.19 -17.57
CA ALA A 321 15.49 12.17 -18.39
C ALA A 321 14.42 11.56 -19.31
N ASP A 322 13.79 10.46 -18.87
CA ASP A 322 12.71 9.79 -19.59
C ASP A 322 11.51 10.76 -19.80
N PRO A 323 11.03 10.94 -21.05
CA PRO A 323 9.98 11.90 -21.38
C PRO A 323 8.56 11.44 -21.04
N ASP A 324 8.36 10.22 -20.54
CA ASP A 324 7.05 9.65 -20.22
C ASP A 324 6.26 10.53 -19.20
N PRO A 325 5.15 11.18 -19.62
CA PRO A 325 4.40 12.08 -18.74
C PRO A 325 3.75 11.36 -17.56
N ALA A 326 3.56 10.04 -17.63
CA ALA A 326 3.04 9.24 -16.51
C ALA A 326 4.04 9.17 -15.34
N LEU A 327 5.32 9.50 -15.53
CA LEU A 327 6.32 9.59 -14.46
C LEU A 327 6.18 10.85 -13.60
N ILE A 328 5.59 11.91 -14.14
CA ILE A 328 5.32 13.15 -13.39
C ILE A 328 4.20 12.91 -12.37
N GLY A 329 3.16 12.21 -12.81
CA GLY A 329 1.90 12.03 -12.08
C GLY A 329 1.00 13.26 -12.18
N ALA A 330 -0.29 13.02 -12.41
CA ALA A 330 -1.32 14.05 -12.26
C ALA A 330 -1.87 14.05 -10.83
N VAL A 331 -2.37 15.20 -10.37
CA VAL A 331 -3.22 15.25 -9.17
C VAL A 331 -4.46 14.41 -9.46
N ARG A 332 -4.74 13.43 -8.60
CA ARG A 332 -5.82 12.45 -8.79
C ARG A 332 -7.18 13.07 -8.45
N HIS A 333 -7.75 13.81 -9.39
CA HIS A 333 -9.08 14.42 -9.27
C HIS A 333 -10.22 13.41 -9.49
N HIS A 334 -11.38 13.67 -8.89
CA HIS A 334 -12.60 12.96 -9.24
C HIS A 334 -13.02 13.32 -10.68
N HIS A 335 -13.34 12.32 -11.48
CA HIS A 335 -13.75 12.51 -12.87
C HIS A 335 -15.28 12.46 -12.99
N ARG A 336 -15.83 13.25 -13.91
CA ARG A 336 -17.22 13.17 -14.35
C ARG A 336 -17.23 12.70 -15.80
N PRO A 337 -17.76 11.51 -16.09
CA PRO A 337 -17.95 11.05 -17.46
C PRO A 337 -18.82 12.03 -18.25
N ASP A 338 -18.50 12.21 -19.54
CA ASP A 338 -19.19 13.16 -20.42
C ASP A 338 -20.65 12.76 -20.74
N GLY A 339 -21.05 11.53 -20.41
CA GLY A 339 -22.37 10.96 -20.70
C GLY A 339 -22.92 10.05 -19.60
N PRO A 340 -24.10 9.45 -19.81
CA PRO A 340 -24.67 8.47 -18.89
C PRO A 340 -23.84 7.18 -18.91
N LEU A 341 -23.37 6.73 -17.74
CA LEU A 341 -22.71 5.43 -17.63
C LEU A 341 -23.75 4.31 -17.67
N ARG A 342 -23.54 3.30 -18.52
CA ARG A 342 -24.27 2.04 -18.48
C ARG A 342 -23.41 1.00 -17.80
N LEU A 343 -23.89 0.45 -16.68
CA LEU A 343 -23.13 -0.44 -15.81
C LEU A 343 -23.85 -1.77 -15.61
N TYR A 344 -23.11 -2.84 -15.36
CA TYR A 344 -23.64 -4.19 -15.13
C TYR A 344 -23.09 -4.77 -13.83
N GLY A 345 -23.98 -5.39 -13.05
CA GLY A 345 -23.62 -6.09 -11.82
C GLY A 345 -22.72 -7.31 -12.06
N VAL A 346 -21.52 -7.30 -11.47
CA VAL A 346 -20.60 -8.43 -11.51
C VAL A 346 -20.82 -9.36 -10.32
N CYS A 347 -20.59 -8.86 -9.10
CA CYS A 347 -20.73 -9.62 -7.85
C CYS A 347 -20.78 -8.73 -6.60
N ARG A 348 -21.14 -9.31 -5.44
CA ARG A 348 -20.98 -8.71 -4.10
C ARG A 348 -19.79 -9.33 -3.37
N GLU A 349 -18.95 -8.48 -2.80
CA GLU A 349 -17.84 -8.87 -1.93
C GLU A 349 -18.09 -8.39 -0.49
N PRO A 350 -18.17 -9.29 0.52
CA PRO A 350 -18.19 -8.88 1.91
C PRO A 350 -16.84 -8.30 2.32
N VAL A 351 -16.86 -7.17 3.03
CA VAL A 351 -15.65 -6.54 3.59
C VAL A 351 -15.66 -6.68 5.10
N ILE A 352 -14.56 -7.21 5.65
CA ILE A 352 -14.25 -7.19 7.09
C ILE A 352 -12.88 -6.52 7.21
N GLY A 353 -12.83 -5.36 7.87
CA GLY A 353 -11.63 -4.53 7.95
C GLY A 353 -11.09 -4.37 9.38
N PRO A 354 -9.86 -3.85 9.53
CA PRO A 354 -9.31 -3.48 10.83
C PRO A 354 -10.20 -2.43 11.54
N GLY A 355 -10.08 -2.34 12.86
CA GLY A 355 -10.91 -1.43 13.67
C GLY A 355 -12.40 -1.82 13.76
N GLY A 356 -12.76 -3.06 13.42
CA GLY A 356 -14.16 -3.53 13.48
C GLY A 356 -15.04 -2.98 12.36
N LEU A 357 -14.45 -2.64 11.20
CA LEU A 357 -15.20 -2.28 10.00
C LEU A 357 -15.86 -3.51 9.37
N GLY A 358 -17.09 -3.33 8.87
CA GLY A 358 -17.87 -4.36 8.22
C GLY A 358 -18.74 -3.78 7.10
N GLY A 359 -18.91 -4.51 6.00
CA GLY A 359 -19.69 -4.00 4.89
C GLY A 359 -19.73 -4.90 3.68
N VAL A 360 -20.11 -4.29 2.55
CA VAL A 360 -20.11 -4.90 1.23
C VAL A 360 -19.47 -3.93 0.22
N VAL A 361 -18.84 -4.47 -0.80
CA VAL A 361 -18.53 -3.77 -2.05
C VAL A 361 -19.29 -4.48 -3.17
N THR A 362 -20.12 -3.75 -3.91
CA THR A 362 -20.67 -4.26 -5.17
C THR A 362 -19.75 -3.85 -6.31
N HIS A 363 -19.37 -4.83 -7.13
CA HIS A 363 -18.54 -4.65 -8.33
C HIS A 363 -19.44 -4.49 -9.54
N LEU A 364 -19.12 -3.50 -10.36
CA LEU A 364 -19.82 -3.13 -11.58
C LEU A 364 -18.81 -3.02 -12.73
N VAL A 365 -19.24 -3.25 -13.97
CA VAL A 365 -18.45 -2.96 -15.18
C VAL A 365 -19.29 -2.21 -16.20
N ASP A 366 -18.69 -1.38 -17.04
CA ASP A 366 -19.40 -0.74 -18.18
C ASP A 366 -19.43 -1.62 -19.45
N ASP A 367 -19.84 -1.04 -20.58
CA ASP A 367 -19.85 -1.72 -21.88
C ASP A 367 -18.42 -1.93 -22.45
N ASP A 368 -17.45 -1.10 -22.06
CA ASP A 368 -16.03 -1.12 -22.49
C ASP A 368 -15.15 -2.00 -21.59
N GLY A 369 -15.65 -2.42 -20.42
CA GLY A 369 -14.97 -3.28 -19.45
C GLY A 369 -14.32 -2.54 -18.28
N HIS A 370 -14.47 -1.23 -18.15
CA HIS A 370 -13.95 -0.48 -17.00
C HIS A 370 -14.66 -0.90 -15.71
N ALA A 371 -13.88 -1.17 -14.67
CA ALA A 371 -14.39 -1.56 -13.37
C ALA A 371 -14.81 -0.35 -12.52
N TYR A 372 -15.98 -0.46 -11.91
CA TYR A 372 -16.54 0.51 -10.95
C TYR A 372 -16.94 -0.20 -9.66
N THR A 373 -16.86 0.52 -8.54
CA THR A 373 -17.20 -0.05 -7.23
C THR A 373 -18.18 0.81 -6.44
N LEU A 374 -19.02 0.13 -5.65
CA LEU A 374 -20.03 0.73 -4.80
C LEU A 374 -19.93 0.17 -3.37
N PRO A 375 -19.19 0.84 -2.47
CA PRO A 375 -18.98 0.39 -1.09
C PRO A 375 -20.08 0.86 -0.11
N ASP A 376 -20.55 -0.03 0.76
CA ASP A 376 -21.18 0.31 2.05
C ASP A 376 -20.41 -0.36 3.19
N VAL A 377 -19.34 0.31 3.65
CA VAL A 377 -18.47 -0.14 4.75
C VAL A 377 -18.55 0.86 5.91
N LYS A 378 -18.95 0.38 7.09
CA LYS A 378 -19.09 1.18 8.32
C LYS A 378 -18.68 0.33 9.54
N PRO A 379 -18.54 0.88 10.76
CA PRO A 379 -18.34 0.07 11.97
C PRO A 379 -19.44 -0.97 12.16
N GLY A 380 -19.08 -2.16 12.64
CA GLY A 380 -20.02 -3.28 12.89
C GLY A 380 -19.50 -4.68 12.55
N GLY A 381 -18.27 -4.79 12.05
CA GLY A 381 -17.52 -6.04 11.89
C GLY A 381 -18.22 -7.13 11.05
N PRO A 382 -17.92 -8.42 11.31
CA PRO A 382 -18.43 -9.53 10.51
C PRO A 382 -19.96 -9.63 10.48
N ALA A 383 -20.63 -9.28 11.59
CA ALA A 383 -22.08 -9.28 11.69
C ALA A 383 -22.73 -8.25 10.75
N ARG A 384 -22.09 -7.07 10.59
CA ARG A 384 -22.48 -6.08 9.58
C ARG A 384 -22.17 -6.58 8.17
N ALA A 385 -20.96 -7.11 7.92
CA ALA A 385 -20.55 -7.59 6.61
C ALA A 385 -21.54 -8.62 6.02
N ARG A 386 -22.01 -9.56 6.86
CA ARG A 386 -23.05 -10.55 6.51
C ARG A 386 -24.40 -9.91 6.12
N ARG A 387 -24.83 -8.86 6.82
CA ARG A 387 -26.12 -8.17 6.56
C ARG A 387 -26.04 -7.16 5.41
N ALA A 388 -24.86 -6.61 5.13
CA ALA A 388 -24.67 -5.55 4.14
C ALA A 388 -24.99 -6.00 2.70
N GLY A 389 -24.84 -7.30 2.38
CA GLY A 389 -25.12 -7.84 1.04
C GLY A 389 -26.58 -7.73 0.56
N THR A 390 -27.51 -7.38 1.45
CA THR A 390 -28.92 -7.05 1.14
C THR A 390 -29.36 -5.71 1.73
N ALA A 391 -28.40 -4.88 2.21
CA ALA A 391 -28.70 -3.54 2.67
C ALA A 391 -29.02 -2.59 1.50
N HIS A 392 -29.72 -1.49 1.79
CA HIS A 392 -30.01 -0.46 0.80
C HIS A 392 -28.74 0.26 0.33
N VAL A 393 -28.67 0.45 -0.99
CA VAL A 393 -27.57 1.15 -1.65
C VAL A 393 -27.61 2.64 -1.34
N ALA A 394 -26.47 3.20 -0.92
CA ALA A 394 -26.34 4.60 -0.51
C ALA A 394 -26.27 5.62 -1.67
N LEU A 395 -26.85 5.32 -2.85
CA LEU A 395 -26.91 6.24 -4.00
C LEU A 395 -28.19 7.10 -3.95
N ARG A 396 -28.28 7.95 -2.91
CA ARG A 396 -29.36 8.92 -2.66
C ARG A 396 -30.76 8.30 -2.79
N SER A 397 -31.54 8.70 -3.80
CA SER A 397 -32.95 8.31 -3.98
C SER A 397 -33.14 6.98 -4.72
N PHE A 398 -32.07 6.24 -4.99
CA PHE A 398 -32.14 4.93 -5.63
C PHE A 398 -32.58 3.84 -4.64
N LEU A 399 -33.87 3.51 -4.65
CA LEU A 399 -34.47 2.51 -3.77
C LEU A 399 -34.20 1.07 -4.25
N SER A 400 -32.98 0.59 -3.99
CA SER A 400 -32.59 -0.81 -4.20
C SER A 400 -31.63 -1.29 -3.11
N ASP A 401 -31.42 -2.59 -3.07
CA ASP A 401 -30.38 -3.28 -2.29
C ASP A 401 -29.17 -3.70 -3.15
N HIS A 402 -28.10 -4.12 -2.48
CA HIS A 402 -26.87 -4.62 -3.11
C HIS A 402 -27.02 -5.96 -3.86
N PHE A 403 -28.01 -6.81 -3.53
CA PHE A 403 -28.25 -8.12 -4.19
C PHE A 403 -28.81 -7.93 -5.60
N ARG A 404 -29.75 -6.99 -5.77
CA ARG A 404 -30.32 -6.63 -7.08
C ARG A 404 -29.32 -5.85 -7.93
N VAL A 405 -28.52 -4.98 -7.31
CA VAL A 405 -27.49 -4.19 -8.03
C VAL A 405 -26.32 -5.04 -8.53
N SER A 406 -25.89 -6.07 -7.80
CA SER A 406 -24.85 -6.98 -8.29
C SER A 406 -25.33 -7.93 -9.40
N ARG A 407 -26.61 -7.84 -9.79
CA ARG A 407 -27.22 -8.72 -10.79
C ARG A 407 -27.81 -7.96 -11.98
N GLY A 408 -28.47 -6.83 -11.77
CA GLY A 408 -29.09 -6.03 -12.81
C GLY A 408 -28.11 -5.20 -13.66
N GLY A 409 -28.65 -4.54 -14.68
CA GLY A 409 -28.01 -3.40 -15.32
C GLY A 409 -28.43 -2.10 -14.65
N LEU A 410 -27.59 -1.08 -14.71
CA LEU A 410 -27.86 0.28 -14.24
C LEU A 410 -27.55 1.29 -15.33
N ILE A 411 -28.29 2.40 -15.33
CA ILE A 411 -27.93 3.62 -16.05
C ILE A 411 -27.72 4.72 -15.01
N VAL A 412 -26.53 5.31 -14.98
CA VAL A 412 -26.13 6.34 -14.02
C VAL A 412 -25.89 7.66 -14.75
N THR A 413 -26.76 8.64 -14.54
CA THR A 413 -26.62 9.99 -15.12
C THR A 413 -25.97 10.93 -14.12
N GLY A 414 -25.02 11.77 -14.56
CA GLY A 414 -24.33 12.72 -13.69
C GLY A 414 -23.36 12.07 -12.72
N ALA A 415 -22.80 10.90 -13.08
CA ALA A 415 -21.87 10.14 -12.26
C ALA A 415 -20.65 10.99 -11.83
N VAL A 416 -20.19 10.77 -10.61
CA VAL A 416 -18.89 11.27 -10.13
C VAL A 416 -18.08 10.07 -9.68
N VAL A 417 -16.92 9.88 -10.30
CA VAL A 417 -16.08 8.69 -10.14
C VAL A 417 -14.79 9.10 -9.44
N ALA A 418 -14.48 8.46 -8.32
CA ALA A 418 -13.19 8.64 -7.65
C ALA A 418 -12.06 8.00 -8.48
N PRO A 419 -10.78 8.41 -8.28
CA PRO A 419 -9.62 7.89 -9.01
C PRO A 419 -9.38 6.38 -8.87
N ASP A 420 -10.07 5.71 -7.95
CA ASP A 420 -10.03 4.27 -7.68
C ASP A 420 -11.27 3.52 -8.22
N GLY A 421 -12.09 4.18 -9.06
CA GLY A 421 -13.29 3.61 -9.66
C GLY A 421 -14.54 3.61 -8.76
N ARG A 422 -14.48 4.19 -7.54
CA ARG A 422 -15.68 4.27 -6.69
C ARG A 422 -16.69 5.28 -7.23
N LEU A 423 -17.95 4.88 -7.30
CA LEU A 423 -19.08 5.78 -7.56
C LEU A 423 -19.40 6.58 -6.30
N LEU A 424 -19.37 7.91 -6.40
CA LEU A 424 -19.62 8.81 -5.28
C LEU A 424 -21.10 9.26 -5.23
N PRO A 425 -21.73 9.38 -4.03
CA PRO A 425 -23.14 9.75 -3.87
C PRO A 425 -23.38 11.27 -3.97
N GLU A 426 -22.81 11.90 -5.00
CA GLU A 426 -22.81 13.35 -5.21
C GLU A 426 -24.18 13.93 -5.60
N PRO A 427 -24.43 15.23 -5.36
CA PRO A 427 -25.60 15.93 -5.88
C PRO A 427 -25.67 15.84 -7.42
N GLY A 428 -26.85 15.52 -7.95
CA GLY A 428 -27.08 15.37 -9.40
C GLY A 428 -26.94 13.94 -9.94
N VAL A 429 -26.32 13.02 -9.19
CA VAL A 429 -26.28 11.59 -9.53
C VAL A 429 -27.70 11.02 -9.50
N ARG A 430 -28.13 10.39 -10.59
CA ARG A 430 -29.38 9.61 -10.67
C ARG A 430 -29.09 8.23 -11.25
N VAL A 431 -29.77 7.22 -10.72
CA VAL A 431 -29.60 5.81 -11.09
C VAL A 431 -30.95 5.22 -11.45
N THR A 432 -31.02 4.48 -12.56
CA THR A 432 -32.19 3.69 -12.95
C THR A 432 -31.76 2.26 -13.29
N PHE A 433 -32.67 1.30 -13.13
CA PHE A 433 -32.45 -0.07 -13.58
C PHE A 433 -32.55 -0.18 -15.10
N ALA A 434 -31.71 -1.06 -15.66
CA ALA A 434 -31.71 -1.49 -17.05
C ALA A 434 -31.60 -3.02 -17.12
N ALA A 435 -31.77 -3.58 -18.31
CA ALA A 435 -31.54 -5.01 -18.54
C ALA A 435 -30.10 -5.38 -18.15
N GLY A 436 -29.96 -6.41 -17.31
CA GLY A 436 -28.66 -6.99 -16.96
C GLY A 436 -28.04 -7.71 -18.16
N ARG A 437 -26.74 -8.03 -18.03
CA ARG A 437 -25.97 -8.75 -19.03
C ARG A 437 -25.40 -10.03 -18.38
N PRO A 438 -25.46 -11.20 -19.02
CA PRO A 438 -24.70 -12.36 -18.55
C PRO A 438 -23.21 -12.04 -18.58
N TRP A 439 -22.41 -12.70 -17.74
CA TRP A 439 -20.95 -12.53 -17.80
C TRP A 439 -20.44 -12.89 -19.21
N PRO A 440 -19.50 -12.10 -19.77
CA PRO A 440 -18.94 -12.38 -21.09
C PRO A 440 -18.31 -13.78 -21.14
N PRO A 441 -18.20 -14.39 -22.34
CA PRO A 441 -17.47 -15.64 -22.49
C PRO A 441 -16.02 -15.49 -22.01
N SER A 442 -15.44 -16.54 -21.46
CA SER A 442 -14.02 -16.52 -21.07
C SER A 442 -13.15 -16.39 -22.32
N GLY A 443 -12.43 -15.27 -22.47
CA GLY A 443 -11.52 -15.00 -23.57
C GLY A 443 -10.21 -14.37 -23.08
N PRO A 444 -9.16 -14.30 -23.90
CA PRO A 444 -8.01 -13.45 -23.58
C PRO A 444 -8.48 -12.00 -23.47
N ASP A 445 -7.96 -11.25 -22.49
CA ASP A 445 -8.15 -9.78 -22.47
C ASP A 445 -7.50 -9.24 -23.75
N PRO A 446 -8.23 -8.53 -24.63
CA PRO A 446 -7.68 -8.07 -25.90
C PRO A 446 -6.60 -7.01 -25.70
N ASP A 447 -6.79 -6.16 -24.69
CA ASP A 447 -5.86 -5.07 -24.35
C ASP A 447 -5.52 -5.14 -22.85
N GLY A 448 -4.24 -5.40 -22.54
CA GLY A 448 -3.71 -5.42 -21.17
C GLY A 448 -3.59 -4.02 -20.53
N ALA A 449 -4.51 -3.12 -20.83
CA ALA A 449 -4.43 -1.69 -20.62
C ALA A 449 -5.43 -1.17 -19.56
N GLY A 450 -5.24 -1.62 -18.31
CA GLY A 450 -5.52 -0.84 -17.11
C GLY A 450 -6.98 -0.53 -16.72
N SER A 451 -7.39 -1.07 -15.57
CA SER A 451 -7.88 -0.22 -14.47
C SER A 451 -7.75 -0.94 -13.12
N THR A 452 -7.71 -0.18 -12.03
CA THR A 452 -7.79 -0.72 -10.67
C THR A 452 -9.15 -1.40 -10.44
N ALA A 453 -9.14 -2.58 -9.79
CA ALA A 453 -10.25 -3.53 -9.63
C ALA A 453 -10.52 -4.47 -10.85
N SER A 454 -9.51 -5.06 -11.49
CA SER A 454 -8.78 -6.25 -11.01
C SER A 454 -9.57 -7.56 -10.79
N LEU A 455 -10.80 -7.68 -11.31
CA LEU A 455 -11.51 -8.97 -11.39
C LEU A 455 -11.24 -9.66 -12.74
N THR A 456 -11.01 -10.98 -12.70
CA THR A 456 -10.89 -11.82 -13.90
C THR A 456 -11.96 -12.91 -13.89
N ALA A 457 -12.49 -13.23 -15.08
CA ALA A 457 -13.50 -14.26 -15.30
C ALA A 457 -12.89 -15.45 -16.06
N ARG A 458 -12.95 -16.66 -15.49
CA ARG A 458 -12.41 -17.88 -16.12
C ARG A 458 -13.31 -19.08 -15.93
N ASP A 459 -13.44 -19.86 -17.00
CA ASP A 459 -14.05 -21.18 -16.95
C ASP A 459 -13.01 -22.17 -16.42
N VAL A 460 -13.37 -22.97 -15.43
CA VAL A 460 -12.48 -23.95 -14.79
C VAL A 460 -13.22 -25.26 -14.53
N GLU A 461 -12.46 -26.35 -14.47
CA GLU A 461 -12.91 -27.69 -14.09
C GLU A 461 -12.31 -28.06 -12.72
N ILE A 462 -13.13 -28.51 -11.77
CA ILE A 462 -12.67 -28.91 -10.44
C ILE A 462 -11.96 -30.26 -10.55
N VAL A 463 -10.73 -30.34 -10.05
CA VAL A 463 -9.88 -31.54 -10.11
C VAL A 463 -9.83 -32.24 -8.76
N ALA A 464 -9.55 -31.50 -7.68
CA ALA A 464 -9.41 -32.03 -6.33
C ALA A 464 -9.48 -30.90 -5.28
N THR A 465 -9.36 -31.26 -4.00
CA THR A 465 -9.16 -30.35 -2.88
C THR A 465 -7.73 -30.44 -2.34
N ASP A 466 -7.21 -29.33 -1.80
CA ASP A 466 -5.99 -29.31 -0.99
C ASP A 466 -6.27 -28.50 0.28
N GLY A 467 -6.63 -29.21 1.35
CA GLY A 467 -7.13 -28.62 2.59
C GLY A 467 -8.43 -27.83 2.38
N GLU A 468 -8.35 -26.50 2.52
CA GLU A 468 -9.48 -25.57 2.35
C GLU A 468 -9.45 -24.81 1.00
N ASP A 469 -8.48 -25.13 0.13
CA ASP A 469 -8.34 -24.56 -1.21
C ASP A 469 -8.74 -25.62 -2.27
N LEU A 470 -9.25 -25.19 -3.43
CA LEU A 470 -9.61 -26.09 -4.54
C LEU A 470 -8.51 -26.13 -5.59
N LEU A 471 -8.18 -27.32 -6.10
CA LEU A 471 -7.35 -27.50 -7.28
C LEU A 471 -8.24 -27.58 -8.53
N VAL A 472 -8.02 -26.68 -9.47
CA VAL A 472 -8.82 -26.55 -10.69
C VAL A 472 -7.95 -26.49 -11.95
N ARG A 473 -8.51 -26.87 -13.09
CA ARG A 473 -7.91 -26.75 -14.42
C ARG A 473 -8.61 -25.63 -15.18
N VAL A 474 -7.85 -24.66 -15.70
CA VAL A 474 -8.42 -23.56 -16.51
C VAL A 474 -8.86 -24.09 -17.88
N LEU A 475 -9.99 -23.60 -18.39
CA LEU A 475 -10.59 -23.96 -19.67
C LEU A 475 -10.64 -22.73 -20.62
N PRO A 476 -10.45 -22.92 -21.94
CA PRO A 476 -9.91 -24.11 -22.61
C PRO A 476 -8.39 -24.17 -22.45
N GLY A 477 -7.87 -25.07 -21.61
CA GLY A 477 -6.48 -25.10 -21.20
C GLY A 477 -5.67 -26.27 -21.77
N ARG A 478 -4.48 -25.95 -22.29
CA ARG A 478 -3.39 -26.93 -22.54
C ARG A 478 -2.92 -27.52 -21.19
N ALA A 479 -2.12 -28.59 -21.23
CA ALA A 479 -1.67 -29.35 -20.07
C ALA A 479 -0.67 -28.64 -19.12
N ALA A 480 -1.02 -27.44 -18.65
CA ALA A 480 -0.44 -26.86 -17.43
C ALA A 480 -0.95 -27.62 -16.19
N GLY A 481 -0.21 -27.52 -15.09
CA GLY A 481 -0.62 -28.09 -13.80
C GLY A 481 -1.86 -27.40 -13.21
N PRO A 482 -2.49 -27.98 -12.17
CA PRO A 482 -3.64 -27.38 -11.53
C PRO A 482 -3.30 -26.04 -10.87
N VAL A 483 -4.26 -25.12 -10.90
CA VAL A 483 -4.21 -23.83 -10.20
C VAL A 483 -5.14 -23.85 -8.99
N ARG A 484 -4.92 -22.96 -8.02
CA ARG A 484 -5.63 -22.93 -6.73
C ARG A 484 -6.78 -21.90 -6.72
N LEU A 485 -7.96 -22.29 -6.26
CA LEU A 485 -8.98 -21.37 -5.74
C LEU A 485 -8.88 -21.32 -4.22
N ALA A 486 -8.38 -20.22 -3.67
CA ALA A 486 -8.26 -20.04 -2.22
C ALA A 486 -9.37 -19.10 -1.71
N PRO A 487 -10.03 -19.38 -0.56
CA PRO A 487 -11.05 -18.51 0.00
C PRO A 487 -10.63 -17.03 0.08
N ALA A 488 -11.43 -16.15 -0.54
CA ALA A 488 -11.20 -14.71 -0.48
C ALA A 488 -11.39 -14.17 0.94
N LEU A 489 -12.31 -14.76 1.71
CA LEU A 489 -12.59 -14.37 3.09
C LEU A 489 -12.95 -15.59 3.95
N ARG A 490 -12.08 -15.94 4.90
CA ARG A 490 -12.16 -17.17 5.71
C ARG A 490 -13.05 -17.06 6.98
N HIS A 491 -13.88 -16.02 7.10
CA HIS A 491 -14.65 -15.78 8.33
C HIS A 491 -15.91 -16.68 8.40
N PRO A 492 -16.13 -17.45 9.50
CA PRO A 492 -17.18 -18.49 9.57
C PRO A 492 -18.62 -17.94 9.53
N SER A 493 -18.81 -16.63 9.68
CA SER A 493 -20.13 -16.00 9.54
C SER A 493 -20.55 -15.73 8.09
N LEU A 494 -19.77 -16.14 7.09
CA LEU A 494 -20.01 -15.89 5.68
C LEU A 494 -20.03 -17.22 4.91
N ALA A 495 -20.77 -17.28 3.81
CA ALA A 495 -20.99 -18.52 3.06
C ALA A 495 -19.73 -19.06 2.36
N HIS A 496 -18.67 -18.24 2.27
CA HIS A 496 -17.54 -18.41 1.37
C HIS A 496 -16.79 -19.73 1.50
N THR A 497 -16.26 -20.04 2.69
CA THR A 497 -15.51 -21.29 2.93
C THR A 497 -16.40 -22.51 2.77
N ALA A 498 -17.65 -22.45 3.25
CA ALA A 498 -18.62 -23.55 3.13
C ALA A 498 -19.03 -23.84 1.69
N ASN A 499 -19.12 -22.80 0.84
CA ASN A 499 -19.39 -22.96 -0.59
C ASN A 499 -18.18 -23.55 -1.33
N LEU A 500 -16.95 -23.14 -1.00
CA LEU A 500 -15.75 -23.75 -1.60
C LEU A 500 -15.61 -25.22 -1.19
N ARG A 501 -15.86 -25.58 0.08
CA ARG A 501 -15.88 -26.99 0.49
C ARG A 501 -16.87 -27.82 -0.34
N ARG A 502 -18.10 -27.34 -0.51
CA ARG A 502 -19.12 -28.04 -1.32
C ARG A 502 -18.78 -28.11 -2.81
N LEU A 503 -18.14 -27.09 -3.37
CA LEU A 503 -17.59 -27.19 -4.73
C LEU A 503 -16.50 -28.28 -4.81
N GLY A 504 -15.68 -28.44 -3.77
CA GLY A 504 -14.65 -29.48 -3.67
C GLY A 504 -15.17 -30.92 -3.54
N GLU A 505 -16.42 -31.10 -3.10
CA GLU A 505 -17.11 -32.41 -3.07
C GLU A 505 -17.50 -32.90 -4.48
N HIS A 506 -17.35 -32.05 -5.51
CA HIS A 506 -17.81 -32.29 -6.88
C HIS A 506 -16.68 -32.20 -7.93
N PRO A 507 -15.67 -33.10 -7.93
CA PRO A 507 -14.70 -33.22 -9.03
C PRO A 507 -15.37 -33.41 -10.39
N GLY A 508 -14.75 -32.88 -11.45
CA GLY A 508 -15.32 -32.88 -12.81
C GLY A 508 -16.36 -31.78 -13.06
N LEU A 509 -16.86 -31.10 -12.02
CA LEU A 509 -17.76 -29.95 -12.17
C LEU A 509 -17.04 -28.78 -12.87
N ARG A 510 -17.66 -28.24 -13.92
CA ARG A 510 -17.19 -27.06 -14.64
C ARG A 510 -17.94 -25.83 -14.16
N ILE A 511 -17.22 -24.78 -13.78
CA ILE A 511 -17.78 -23.51 -13.29
C ILE A 511 -17.08 -22.32 -13.94
N ARG A 512 -17.85 -21.26 -14.21
CA ARG A 512 -17.29 -19.94 -14.50
C ARG A 512 -17.03 -19.26 -13.17
N VAL A 513 -15.79 -18.85 -12.92
CA VAL A 513 -15.35 -18.18 -11.70
C VAL A 513 -15.01 -16.74 -12.02
N VAL A 514 -15.56 -15.80 -11.25
CA VAL A 514 -15.08 -14.41 -11.20
C VAL A 514 -14.34 -14.20 -9.89
N GLY A 515 -13.10 -13.74 -9.95
CA GLY A 515 -12.26 -13.57 -8.77
C GLY A 515 -11.10 -12.59 -8.96
N ARG A 516 -10.36 -12.34 -7.89
CA ARG A 516 -9.10 -11.59 -7.93
C ARG A 516 -7.92 -12.54 -8.03
N LEU A 517 -6.99 -12.26 -8.95
CA LEU A 517 -5.68 -12.92 -8.91
C LEU A 517 -4.97 -12.53 -7.61
N ASP A 518 -4.44 -13.51 -6.91
CA ASP A 518 -3.64 -13.22 -5.72
C ASP A 518 -2.35 -12.50 -6.14
N PRO A 519 -1.98 -11.37 -5.51
CA PRO A 519 -0.78 -10.64 -5.87
C PRO A 519 0.50 -11.44 -5.57
N ASP A 520 0.47 -12.22 -4.48
CA ASP A 520 1.62 -12.92 -3.92
C ASP A 520 1.69 -14.38 -4.40
N ARG A 521 0.60 -14.96 -4.89
CA ARG A 521 0.53 -16.37 -5.30
C ARG A 521 0.15 -16.53 -6.77
N VAL A 522 1.15 -16.76 -7.63
CA VAL A 522 0.99 -16.77 -9.10
C VAL A 522 0.05 -17.84 -9.67
N THR A 523 -0.23 -18.88 -8.91
CA THR A 523 -1.18 -19.96 -9.24
C THR A 523 -2.50 -19.85 -8.48
N THR A 524 -2.75 -18.77 -7.73
CA THR A 524 -3.96 -18.64 -6.89
C THR A 524 -4.90 -17.54 -7.38
N LEU A 525 -6.18 -17.89 -7.47
CA LEU A 525 -7.29 -16.96 -7.63
C LEU A 525 -8.12 -16.98 -6.33
N ARG A 526 -8.58 -15.80 -5.91
CA ARG A 526 -9.55 -15.61 -4.84
C ARG A 526 -10.93 -15.43 -5.47
N PRO A 527 -11.75 -16.49 -5.58
CA PRO A 527 -13.03 -16.42 -6.26
C PRO A 527 -13.98 -15.54 -5.43
N LEU A 528 -14.76 -14.68 -6.08
CA LEU A 528 -15.79 -13.85 -5.43
C LEU A 528 -17.19 -14.35 -5.76
N ALA A 529 -17.39 -14.81 -7.00
CA ALA A 529 -18.67 -15.37 -7.46
C ALA A 529 -18.43 -16.50 -8.47
N VAL A 530 -19.44 -17.37 -8.60
CA VAL A 530 -19.46 -18.48 -9.58
C VAL A 530 -20.75 -18.49 -10.39
N ALA A 531 -20.68 -19.01 -11.61
CA ALA A 531 -21.79 -19.18 -12.53
C ALA A 531 -21.66 -20.52 -13.29
N PRO A 532 -22.75 -21.07 -13.86
CA PRO A 532 -22.65 -22.18 -14.78
C PRO A 532 -21.86 -21.79 -16.05
N VAL A 533 -21.17 -22.77 -16.64
CA VAL A 533 -20.49 -22.62 -17.93
C VAL A 533 -21.53 -22.86 -19.05
N PRO A 534 -21.79 -21.89 -19.94
CA PRO A 534 -22.77 -22.06 -21.00
C PRO A 534 -22.45 -23.27 -21.90
N GLY A 535 -23.43 -24.15 -22.12
CA GLY A 535 -23.28 -25.35 -22.95
C GLY A 535 -22.53 -26.53 -22.32
N ALA A 536 -22.09 -26.43 -21.05
CA ALA A 536 -21.54 -27.57 -20.33
C ALA A 536 -22.65 -28.36 -19.60
N GLU A 537 -22.68 -29.68 -19.76
CA GLU A 537 -23.65 -30.53 -19.04
C GLU A 537 -23.32 -30.61 -17.55
N ALA A 538 -22.06 -30.91 -17.23
CA ALA A 538 -21.48 -30.97 -15.89
C ALA A 538 -21.20 -29.56 -15.31
N THR A 539 -22.26 -28.79 -15.02
CA THR A 539 -22.17 -27.44 -14.45
C THR A 539 -23.30 -27.15 -13.46
N LEU A 540 -23.21 -26.03 -12.74
CA LEU A 540 -24.18 -25.63 -11.71
C LEU A 540 -25.61 -25.48 -12.27
N ARG A 541 -26.60 -25.64 -11.38
CA ARG A 541 -28.04 -25.43 -11.62
C ARG A 541 -28.55 -24.36 -10.64
N LEU A 542 -28.28 -23.09 -10.94
CA LEU A 542 -28.61 -21.99 -10.02
C LEU A 542 -30.07 -21.53 -10.17
N PRO A 543 -30.75 -21.08 -9.09
CA PRO A 543 -32.10 -20.53 -9.16
C PRO A 543 -32.23 -19.30 -10.08
N ASP A 544 -33.38 -19.13 -10.72
CA ASP A 544 -33.64 -18.00 -11.62
C ASP A 544 -33.52 -16.63 -10.94
N ASP A 545 -33.93 -16.52 -9.67
CA ASP A 545 -33.78 -15.31 -8.85
C ASP A 545 -32.31 -14.86 -8.69
N TRP A 546 -31.36 -15.79 -8.83
CA TRP A 546 -29.93 -15.50 -8.76
C TRP A 546 -29.36 -15.05 -10.12
N GLN A 547 -30.18 -15.06 -11.17
CA GLN A 547 -29.87 -14.60 -12.53
C GLN A 547 -28.61 -15.28 -13.12
N GLY A 548 -28.39 -16.54 -12.77
CA GLY A 548 -27.24 -17.32 -13.21
C GLY A 548 -25.90 -16.99 -12.54
N ARG A 549 -25.86 -16.34 -11.36
CA ARG A 549 -24.60 -16.21 -10.57
C ARG A 549 -24.83 -16.35 -9.06
N ALA A 550 -23.90 -17.01 -8.37
CA ALA A 550 -23.85 -17.11 -6.91
C ALA A 550 -22.66 -16.30 -6.38
N ASP A 551 -22.93 -15.30 -5.54
CA ASP A 551 -21.90 -14.54 -4.82
C ASP A 551 -21.40 -15.39 -3.65
N LEU A 552 -20.17 -15.93 -3.72
CA LEU A 552 -19.68 -16.93 -2.77
C LEU A 552 -19.69 -16.43 -1.31
N GLY A 553 -19.55 -15.13 -1.09
CA GLY A 553 -19.61 -14.52 0.24
C GLY A 553 -20.99 -14.54 0.92
N TYR A 554 -22.07 -14.68 0.15
CA TYR A 554 -23.46 -14.47 0.61
C TYR A 554 -24.41 -15.64 0.29
N ASP A 555 -24.31 -16.21 -0.92
CA ASP A 555 -25.33 -17.11 -1.45
C ASP A 555 -24.93 -18.58 -1.19
N HIS A 556 -25.77 -19.36 -0.51
CA HIS A 556 -25.42 -20.71 -0.06
C HIS A 556 -25.73 -21.79 -1.13
N LEU A 557 -24.70 -22.41 -1.73
CA LEU A 557 -24.82 -23.46 -2.76
C LEU A 557 -25.33 -24.80 -2.20
N ARG A 558 -26.61 -25.11 -2.37
CA ARG A 558 -27.23 -26.36 -1.87
C ARG A 558 -27.08 -27.51 -2.86
N ASP A 559 -27.36 -28.73 -2.41
CA ASP A 559 -27.19 -29.98 -3.15
C ASP A 559 -28.03 -30.02 -4.44
N ASP A 560 -29.22 -29.41 -4.42
CA ASP A 560 -30.10 -29.21 -5.59
C ASP A 560 -29.53 -28.25 -6.65
N HIS A 561 -28.45 -27.53 -6.33
CA HIS A 561 -27.73 -26.69 -7.30
C HIS A 561 -26.64 -27.45 -8.08
N PHE A 562 -26.43 -28.73 -7.81
CA PHE A 562 -25.43 -29.58 -8.46
C PHE A 562 -26.10 -30.62 -9.39
N PRO A 563 -25.45 -31.04 -10.48
CA PRO A 563 -25.93 -32.16 -11.29
C PRO A 563 -25.74 -33.47 -10.53
N ALA A 564 -26.71 -34.39 -10.63
CA ALA A 564 -26.71 -35.66 -9.89
C ALA A 564 -25.56 -36.60 -10.29
N ASP A 565 -25.25 -36.66 -11.59
CA ASP A 565 -24.16 -37.47 -12.14
C ASP A 565 -23.05 -36.55 -12.68
N LEU A 566 -21.86 -36.65 -12.09
CA LEU A 566 -20.64 -36.01 -12.60
C LEU A 566 -19.67 -37.07 -13.14
N PRO A 567 -19.02 -36.82 -14.28
CA PRO A 567 -17.96 -37.69 -14.76
C PRO A 567 -16.79 -37.64 -13.78
N CYS A 568 -16.44 -38.78 -13.19
CA CYS A 568 -15.28 -38.88 -12.30
C CYS A 568 -14.00 -38.56 -13.12
N PRO A 569 -13.28 -37.46 -12.83
CA PRO A 569 -12.04 -37.18 -13.51
C PRO A 569 -10.99 -38.24 -13.14
N PRO A 570 -10.01 -38.54 -14.02
CA PRO A 570 -8.90 -39.40 -13.65
C PRO A 570 -8.18 -38.82 -12.42
N GLU A 571 -7.81 -39.68 -11.47
CA GLU A 571 -7.10 -39.26 -10.25
C GLU A 571 -5.90 -38.36 -10.64
N PRO A 572 -5.80 -37.15 -10.08
CA PRO A 572 -4.62 -36.34 -10.32
C PRO A 572 -3.41 -37.09 -9.77
N ALA A 573 -2.36 -37.21 -10.60
CA ALA A 573 -1.04 -37.58 -10.08
C ALA A 573 -0.73 -36.69 -8.88
N PRO A 574 -0.22 -37.23 -7.76
CA PRO A 574 -0.07 -36.49 -6.52
C PRO A 574 0.73 -35.24 -6.81
N ALA A 575 0.07 -34.09 -6.70
CA ALA A 575 0.76 -32.82 -6.80
C ALA A 575 1.75 -32.81 -5.64
N GLY A 576 3.06 -32.87 -5.97
CA GLY A 576 4.07 -32.38 -5.05
C GLY A 576 3.63 -30.99 -4.57
N PRO A 577 3.97 -30.60 -3.33
CA PRO A 577 3.41 -29.41 -2.71
C PRO A 577 3.43 -28.27 -3.73
N VAL A 578 2.23 -27.78 -4.10
CA VAL A 578 2.09 -26.61 -4.97
C VAL A 578 2.40 -25.40 -4.09
N ASP A 579 3.65 -25.39 -3.66
CA ASP A 579 4.34 -24.37 -2.89
C ASP A 579 4.42 -23.11 -3.74
N ASP A 580 4.71 -22.01 -3.05
CA ASP A 580 4.84 -20.70 -3.68
C ASP A 580 5.78 -20.76 -4.89
N SER A 581 5.46 -19.93 -5.89
CA SER A 581 6.23 -19.71 -7.13
C SER A 581 7.72 -20.02 -6.96
N PRO A 582 8.42 -20.73 -7.87
CA PRO A 582 9.85 -21.02 -7.74
C PRO A 582 10.72 -19.77 -7.48
N LEU A 583 10.19 -18.60 -7.86
CA LEU A 583 10.67 -17.25 -7.55
C LEU A 583 10.61 -16.83 -6.07
N TRP A 584 10.03 -17.61 -5.15
CA TRP A 584 9.96 -17.29 -3.71
C TRP A 584 11.36 -17.05 -3.13
N ARG A 585 12.38 -17.70 -3.70
CA ARG A 585 13.81 -17.52 -3.36
C ARG A 585 14.32 -16.13 -3.72
N VAL A 586 13.84 -15.59 -4.84
CA VAL A 586 14.11 -14.20 -5.28
C VAL A 586 13.32 -13.23 -4.41
N ARG A 587 12.04 -13.49 -4.16
CA ARG A 587 11.19 -12.68 -3.28
C ARG A 587 11.77 -12.55 -1.88
N ARG A 588 12.14 -13.66 -1.24
CA ARG A 588 12.76 -13.69 0.08
C ARG A 588 14.04 -12.85 0.14
N LEU A 589 14.84 -12.80 -0.93
CA LEU A 589 16.04 -11.96 -0.99
C LEU A 589 15.69 -10.47 -1.14
N VAL A 590 14.68 -10.12 -1.94
CA VAL A 590 14.17 -8.75 -2.10
C VAL A 590 13.56 -8.23 -0.79
N GLU A 591 12.78 -9.06 -0.09
CA GLU A 591 12.20 -8.78 1.23
C GLU A 591 13.27 -8.64 2.31
N LEU A 592 14.24 -9.57 2.36
CA LEU A 592 15.36 -9.54 3.32
C LEU A 592 16.18 -8.24 3.19
N ALA A 593 16.39 -7.77 1.95
CA ALA A 593 17.04 -6.50 1.66
C ALA A 593 16.27 -5.28 2.20
N VAL A 594 14.93 -5.31 2.21
CA VAL A 594 14.11 -4.24 2.79
C VAL A 594 14.02 -4.35 4.31
N ALA A 595 13.90 -5.55 4.86
CA ALA A 595 13.80 -5.77 6.31
C ALA A 595 15.13 -5.46 7.04
N GLY A 596 16.24 -6.04 6.57
CA GLY A 596 17.55 -5.96 7.25
C GLY A 596 18.62 -5.16 6.51
N GLY A 597 18.26 -4.49 5.42
CA GLY A 597 19.18 -3.64 4.65
C GLY A 597 20.24 -4.42 3.87
N ARG A 598 21.25 -3.69 3.38
CA ARG A 598 22.38 -4.25 2.60
C ARG A 598 23.11 -5.36 3.34
N ARG A 599 23.26 -5.23 4.67
CA ARG A 599 23.98 -6.20 5.50
C ARG A 599 23.26 -7.55 5.55
N ALA A 600 21.94 -7.56 5.72
CA ALA A 600 21.15 -8.79 5.69
C ALA A 600 21.08 -9.40 4.28
N ALA A 601 20.92 -8.58 3.24
CA ALA A 601 20.94 -9.04 1.84
C ALA A 601 22.27 -9.73 1.45
N ALA A 602 23.36 -9.41 2.15
CA ALA A 602 24.66 -10.02 1.94
C ALA A 602 24.85 -11.38 2.67
N GLU A 603 24.07 -11.71 3.71
CA GLU A 603 24.27 -12.96 4.45
C GLU A 603 24.08 -14.23 3.60
N PRO A 604 23.03 -14.35 2.74
CA PRO A 604 22.86 -15.53 1.88
C PRO A 604 24.04 -15.79 0.94
N ALA A 605 24.81 -14.75 0.59
CA ALA A 605 25.99 -14.86 -0.28
C ALA A 605 27.26 -15.33 0.46
N ARG A 606 27.24 -15.39 1.80
CA ARG A 606 28.37 -15.87 2.63
C ARG A 606 28.35 -17.38 2.88
N GLY A 607 27.21 -18.03 2.64
CA GLY A 607 27.05 -19.49 2.67
C GLY A 607 26.71 -20.08 1.30
N ASP A 608 26.45 -21.40 1.26
CA ASP A 608 26.08 -22.07 0.02
C ASP A 608 24.58 -21.93 -0.34
N ASP A 609 23.74 -21.41 0.57
CA ASP A 609 22.30 -21.19 0.38
C ASP A 609 21.96 -20.47 -0.93
N LEU A 610 22.63 -19.35 -1.24
CA LEU A 610 22.36 -18.58 -2.47
C LEU A 610 22.78 -19.34 -3.73
N ARG A 611 23.82 -20.18 -3.66
CA ARG A 611 24.23 -21.06 -4.78
C ARG A 611 23.22 -22.18 -5.00
N GLY A 612 22.72 -22.79 -3.92
CA GLY A 612 21.63 -23.75 -3.96
C GLY A 612 20.36 -23.16 -4.56
N HIS A 613 19.96 -21.97 -4.11
CA HIS A 613 18.81 -21.23 -4.64
C HIS A 613 18.95 -20.89 -6.12
N ALA A 614 20.10 -20.36 -6.56
CA ALA A 614 20.35 -20.06 -7.96
C ALA A 614 20.40 -21.33 -8.83
N THR A 615 20.84 -22.47 -8.29
CA THR A 615 20.84 -23.75 -9.00
C THR A 615 19.43 -24.32 -9.16
N ALA A 616 18.58 -24.21 -8.13
CA ALA A 616 17.17 -24.57 -8.23
C ALA A 616 16.45 -23.70 -9.29
N LEU A 617 16.58 -22.37 -9.19
CA LEU A 617 15.99 -21.43 -10.16
C LEU A 617 16.37 -21.74 -11.61
N ARG A 618 17.63 -22.12 -11.89
CA ARG A 618 18.06 -22.53 -13.25
C ARG A 618 17.45 -23.85 -13.71
N ARG A 619 17.25 -24.83 -12.83
CA ARG A 619 16.57 -26.10 -13.16
C ARG A 619 15.10 -25.85 -13.49
N ASP A 620 14.50 -24.85 -12.85
CA ASP A 620 13.10 -24.43 -13.06
C ASP A 620 12.92 -23.46 -14.24
N GLY A 621 13.98 -23.11 -14.99
CA GLY A 621 13.97 -22.20 -16.16
C GLY A 621 14.25 -20.71 -15.84
N PHE A 622 14.27 -20.32 -14.58
CA PHE A 622 14.44 -18.91 -14.16
C PHE A 622 15.91 -18.46 -14.16
N VAL A 623 16.59 -18.60 -15.31
CA VAL A 623 18.01 -18.27 -15.49
C VAL A 623 18.32 -16.81 -15.18
N THR A 624 17.49 -15.87 -15.66
CA THR A 624 17.62 -14.43 -15.36
C THR A 624 17.42 -14.15 -13.88
N GLY A 625 16.42 -14.77 -13.23
CA GLY A 625 16.19 -14.64 -11.78
C GLY A 625 17.36 -15.17 -10.95
N ALA A 626 17.93 -16.31 -11.35
CA ALA A 626 19.12 -16.88 -10.73
C ALA A 626 20.34 -15.96 -10.86
N ALA A 627 20.52 -15.32 -12.01
CA ALA A 627 21.61 -14.36 -12.24
C ALA A 627 21.41 -13.09 -11.40
N LEU A 628 20.22 -12.48 -11.41
CA LEU A 628 19.91 -11.27 -10.66
C LEU A 628 20.03 -11.47 -9.14
N ALA A 629 19.55 -12.59 -8.61
CA ALA A 629 19.68 -12.93 -7.19
C ALA A 629 21.16 -13.14 -6.78
N ALA A 630 21.95 -13.82 -7.62
CA ALA A 630 23.38 -14.00 -7.38
C ALA A 630 24.15 -12.66 -7.41
N THR A 631 23.87 -11.80 -8.39
CA THR A 631 24.50 -10.47 -8.49
C THR A 631 24.04 -9.54 -7.36
N LEU A 632 22.79 -9.61 -6.91
CA LEU A 632 22.30 -8.85 -5.75
C LEU A 632 23.06 -9.25 -4.47
N GLY A 633 23.20 -10.54 -4.20
CA GLY A 633 23.99 -11.02 -3.05
C GLY A 633 25.46 -10.61 -3.13
N ALA A 634 26.06 -10.69 -4.32
CA ALA A 634 27.45 -10.27 -4.54
C ALA A 634 27.65 -8.75 -4.32
N VAL A 635 26.78 -7.89 -4.86
CA VAL A 635 26.85 -6.43 -4.68
C VAL A 635 26.51 -6.01 -3.25
N ALA A 636 25.62 -6.74 -2.56
CA ALA A 636 25.35 -6.52 -1.14
C ALA A 636 26.58 -6.85 -0.27
N ALA A 637 27.28 -7.95 -0.60
CA ALA A 637 28.49 -8.38 0.09
C ALA A 637 29.75 -7.57 -0.27
N ASP A 638 29.75 -6.88 -1.41
CA ASP A 638 30.82 -5.98 -1.86
C ASP A 638 31.09 -4.89 -0.82
N ARG A 639 32.35 -4.80 -0.38
CA ARG A 639 32.86 -3.83 0.58
C ARG A 639 34.17 -3.27 0.03
N THR A 640 34.12 -2.03 -0.43
CA THR A 640 35.32 -1.27 -0.79
C THR A 640 36.07 -0.86 0.48
N ARG A 641 37.30 -0.38 0.30
CA ARG A 641 37.99 0.37 1.34
C ARG A 641 38.27 1.77 0.82
N ASP A 642 38.07 2.77 1.67
CA ASP A 642 38.47 4.14 1.35
C ASP A 642 40.01 4.25 1.32
N ALA A 643 40.52 5.42 0.90
CA ALA A 643 41.95 5.71 0.89
C ALA A 643 42.61 5.67 2.29
N PHE A 644 41.82 5.56 3.37
CA PHE A 644 42.26 5.43 4.75
C PHE A 644 42.09 4.00 5.30
N GLY A 645 41.78 3.03 4.43
CA GLY A 645 41.62 1.62 4.77
C GLY A 645 40.33 1.27 5.52
N ARG A 646 39.45 2.26 5.78
CA ARG A 646 38.15 2.05 6.42
C ARG A 646 37.23 1.32 5.45
N LEU A 647 36.32 0.50 5.96
CA LEU A 647 35.31 -0.14 5.12
C LEU A 647 34.38 0.94 4.57
N ASP A 648 34.46 1.14 3.25
CA ASP A 648 33.50 1.91 2.49
C ASP A 648 32.41 0.94 2.04
N GLU A 649 31.15 1.26 2.34
CA GLU A 649 30.01 0.50 1.82
C GLU A 649 29.75 0.98 0.39
N GLY A 650 30.64 0.59 -0.53
CA GLY A 650 30.82 1.19 -1.85
C GLY A 650 29.51 1.52 -2.58
N GLY A 651 29.47 2.74 -3.12
CA GLY A 651 28.41 3.37 -3.93
C GLY A 651 26.99 2.79 -3.76
N PRO A 652 26.11 3.36 -2.90
CA PRO A 652 24.78 2.80 -2.66
C PRO A 652 23.95 2.64 -3.94
N ASP A 653 24.16 3.50 -4.94
CA ASP A 653 23.56 3.41 -6.27
C ASP A 653 23.70 2.02 -6.94
N ARG A 654 24.84 1.34 -6.80
CA ARG A 654 25.04 0.02 -7.42
C ARG A 654 24.17 -1.05 -6.77
N TYR A 655 24.12 -1.05 -5.43
CA TYR A 655 23.27 -1.96 -4.65
C TYR A 655 21.79 -1.68 -4.91
N THR A 656 21.38 -0.41 -4.87
CA THR A 656 19.99 0.01 -5.11
C THR A 656 19.53 -0.29 -6.53
N ALA A 657 20.36 -0.06 -7.56
CA ALA A 657 20.05 -0.42 -8.93
C ALA A 657 19.91 -1.94 -9.13
N GLN A 658 20.78 -2.74 -8.51
CA GLN A 658 20.71 -4.20 -8.59
C GLN A 658 19.48 -4.75 -7.84
N TRP A 659 19.12 -4.18 -6.69
CA TRP A 659 17.90 -4.53 -5.97
C TRP A 659 16.66 -4.18 -6.81
N LEU A 660 16.62 -2.97 -7.39
CA LEU A 660 15.52 -2.52 -8.26
C LEU A 660 15.35 -3.43 -9.48
N ALA A 661 16.45 -3.79 -10.17
CA ALA A 661 16.40 -4.71 -11.31
C ALA A 661 15.85 -6.09 -10.90
N THR A 662 16.24 -6.59 -9.72
CA THR A 662 15.76 -7.87 -9.17
C THR A 662 14.28 -7.80 -8.81
N ALA A 663 13.82 -6.71 -8.19
CA ALA A 663 12.42 -6.49 -7.81
C ALA A 663 11.51 -6.29 -9.04
N VAL A 664 11.96 -5.52 -10.05
CA VAL A 664 11.22 -5.34 -11.32
C VAL A 664 11.12 -6.66 -12.10
N TYR A 665 12.21 -7.44 -12.17
CA TYR A 665 12.17 -8.78 -12.75
C TYR A 665 11.16 -9.69 -12.02
N LEU A 666 11.17 -9.68 -10.68
CA LEU A 666 10.26 -10.47 -9.87
C LEU A 666 8.80 -10.12 -10.18
N THR A 667 8.41 -8.84 -10.03
CA THR A 667 7.04 -8.39 -10.28
C THR A 667 6.61 -8.65 -11.73
N GLY A 668 7.49 -8.41 -12.71
CA GLY A 668 7.21 -8.65 -14.13
C GLY A 668 7.02 -10.13 -14.47
N THR A 669 7.88 -11.00 -13.93
CA THR A 669 7.80 -12.45 -14.15
C THR A 669 6.59 -13.05 -13.42
N GLU A 670 6.28 -12.60 -12.21
CA GLU A 670 5.08 -13.04 -11.47
C GLU A 670 3.78 -12.53 -12.10
N ALA A 671 3.80 -11.36 -12.75
CA ALA A 671 2.69 -10.89 -13.59
C ALA A 671 2.56 -11.73 -14.87
N ALA A 672 3.67 -12.10 -15.52
CA ALA A 672 3.66 -12.98 -16.69
C ALA A 672 3.13 -14.38 -16.35
N LEU A 673 3.67 -15.03 -15.31
CA LEU A 673 3.20 -16.32 -14.82
C LEU A 673 1.71 -16.31 -14.44
N ARG A 674 1.22 -15.24 -13.80
CA ARG A 674 -0.23 -15.09 -13.53
C ARG A 674 -1.04 -15.02 -14.83
N ARG A 675 -0.59 -14.26 -15.82
CA ARG A 675 -1.23 -14.20 -17.14
C ARG A 675 -1.21 -15.54 -17.86
N ASP A 676 -0.10 -16.28 -17.80
CA ASP A 676 0.02 -17.60 -18.45
C ASP A 676 -0.84 -18.67 -17.78
N ASN A 677 -0.82 -18.73 -16.45
CA ASN A 677 -1.59 -19.69 -15.66
C ASN A 677 -3.10 -19.48 -15.75
N TRP A 678 -3.54 -18.21 -15.77
CA TRP A 678 -4.96 -17.87 -15.64
C TRP A 678 -5.61 -17.27 -16.88
N LEU A 679 -4.90 -16.50 -17.72
CA LEU A 679 -5.50 -15.81 -18.87
C LEU A 679 -5.24 -16.52 -20.20
N GLY A 680 -4.09 -17.21 -20.30
CA GLY A 680 -3.62 -17.87 -21.51
C GLY A 680 -3.12 -16.89 -22.57
N HIS A 681 -2.03 -17.22 -23.26
CA HIS A 681 -1.60 -16.46 -24.43
C HIS A 681 -2.49 -16.79 -25.63
N ALA A 682 -2.97 -15.75 -26.34
CA ALA A 682 -3.34 -15.91 -27.73
C ALA A 682 -2.12 -16.43 -28.52
N PRO A 683 -2.28 -17.31 -29.52
CA PRO A 683 -1.16 -17.94 -30.21
C PRO A 683 -0.42 -16.97 -31.15
N GLY A 684 0.42 -16.12 -30.56
CA GLY A 684 1.48 -15.40 -31.27
C GLY A 684 2.61 -16.35 -31.67
N SER A 685 3.15 -16.16 -32.87
CA SER A 685 4.18 -17.03 -33.43
C SER A 685 5.52 -16.90 -32.67
N ALA A 686 5.91 -18.01 -32.00
CA ALA A 686 7.28 -18.39 -31.60
C ALA A 686 8.16 -17.36 -30.85
N GLY A 687 8.53 -17.69 -29.60
CA GLY A 687 9.60 -16.98 -28.88
C GLY A 687 9.83 -17.53 -27.47
N SER A 688 10.90 -18.32 -27.31
CA SER A 688 11.29 -18.97 -26.03
C SER A 688 11.32 -18.01 -24.83
N ALA A 689 10.47 -18.27 -23.83
CA ALA A 689 10.49 -17.64 -22.50
C ALA A 689 10.37 -18.69 -21.39
N ARG A 690 11.25 -19.68 -21.42
CA ARG A 690 11.58 -20.63 -20.35
C ARG A 690 13.11 -20.77 -20.25
#